data_AF-A0A927P3R2-F1
#
_entry.id   AF-A0A927P3R2-F1
#
_cell.length_a   1.000
_cell.length_b   1.000
_cell.length_c   1.000
_cell.angle_alpha   90.00
_cell.angle_beta   90.00
_cell.angle_gamma   90.00
#
_symmetry.space_group_name_H-M   'P 1'
#
loop_
_entity.id
_entity.type
_entity.pdbx_description
1 polymer ?
#
loop_
_entity_poly.entity_id
_entity_poly.type
_entity_poly.pdbx_seq_one_letter_code
_entity_poly.pdbx_strand_id
1 'polypeptide(L)'
;MKFTKLLTWILAMVLLLSNIAHPAFAEEEPQLFSIVAVTDNTIWVHTSIGLIPFDKEGSPIGEALYPGADFYAIGPNGYIYYVQDGVIFEMDALGNEIQKWKPPIEQITKILVNETYILLMAGETAATLNLNTGNFVWSSIAGLTDIAVYNKEHFIVCAEVAGCTLSLLKYTTLEEVEYISTGGIYHGICLSAEDSGIYCYNNNNIFGAEKMNRSAAFKTYATFKKEGTVESVMMDDENIYAITHSVNGWKLNIHPLEYAKLENRKTLSIAMPTAMADDRIQKAIDIFTQRHPEYTVAFTGTRKAEKVKTAIMSAEEGYDILYLESLSSADFKSSDMLLDLSDNEVISENLSHYIEMPFLWESDGSLFGLPFIVQPWTLRASKAQLDEFGIEIPDSWTWNDFFALAPAAKENGCDLISTDIDWDALLWQYEGMYCDFYKGTGNYDTDAFNSLVRGWKNLKDEGILYLNSPPFEHNPNGIFEFYSVTYGEDIDTIFPMPLLDGQAATPIFLAGLYVNRFSQNVEMAVEFLEIYSSFDVQLEAGNLNEPILDTDITNYPVLQRLQSLGMTDLVNAAANAPMEFTLLWRELLRTGVVYERNLDFTQSIIELNQDLFADKISLEEYFAEVNERADLMYGE
;
A
#
# COMPACT_ATOMS: atom_id res chain seq x y z
N MET A 1 5.57 -11.75 42.13
CA MET A 1 5.02 -10.40 42.35
C MET A 1 4.58 -9.89 40.99
N LYS A 2 3.31 -9.49 40.78
CA LYS A 2 2.78 -9.19 39.43
C LYS A 2 3.52 -7.99 38.82
N PHE A 3 4.07 -8.15 37.61
CA PHE A 3 4.83 -7.15 36.82
C PHE A 3 4.05 -5.83 36.62
N THR A 4 2.71 -5.88 36.69
CA THR A 4 1.82 -4.70 36.68
C THR A 4 2.08 -3.72 37.85
N LYS A 5 2.50 -4.22 39.03
CA LYS A 5 2.94 -3.36 40.15
C LYS A 5 4.34 -2.79 39.93
N LEU A 6 5.19 -3.46 39.17
CA LEU A 6 6.54 -2.99 38.82
C LEU A 6 6.46 -1.80 37.85
N LEU A 7 5.58 -1.87 36.86
CA LEU A 7 5.43 -0.85 35.81
C LEU A 7 4.80 0.47 36.31
N THR A 8 3.79 0.36 37.19
CA THR A 8 3.17 1.53 37.86
C THR A 8 4.22 2.29 38.70
N TRP A 9 5.27 1.60 39.15
CA TRP A 9 6.38 2.16 39.92
C TRP A 9 7.53 2.68 39.05
N ILE A 10 7.80 2.09 37.87
CA ILE A 10 8.74 2.65 36.87
C ILE A 10 8.26 4.03 36.38
N LEU A 11 6.95 4.20 36.19
CA LEU A 11 6.34 5.51 35.91
C LEU A 11 6.47 6.50 37.09
N ALA A 12 6.39 6.02 38.33
CA ALA A 12 6.68 6.82 39.51
C ALA A 12 8.18 7.17 39.63
N MET A 13 9.08 6.31 39.13
CA MET A 13 10.53 6.50 39.09
C MET A 13 10.97 7.56 38.09
N VAL A 14 10.41 7.63 36.88
CA VAL A 14 10.71 8.72 35.92
C VAL A 14 10.28 10.07 36.51
N LEU A 15 9.18 10.09 37.29
CA LEU A 15 8.72 11.25 38.05
C LEU A 15 9.55 11.52 39.34
N LEU A 16 10.25 10.51 39.89
CA LEU A 16 11.16 10.67 41.03
C LEU A 16 12.60 11.01 40.59
N LEU A 17 13.09 10.55 39.45
CA LEU A 17 14.41 10.92 38.91
C LEU A 17 14.47 12.41 38.53
N SER A 18 13.33 13.01 38.20
CA SER A 18 13.16 14.46 38.08
C SER A 18 13.04 15.20 39.43
N ASN A 19 13.02 14.50 40.58
CA ASN A 19 12.78 15.10 41.90
C ASN A 19 13.71 14.62 43.05
N ILE A 20 14.54 13.59 42.88
CA ILE A 20 15.46 13.11 43.93
C ILE A 20 16.82 13.78 43.78
N ALA A 21 17.17 14.59 44.77
CA ALA A 21 18.55 14.99 45.03
C ALA A 21 19.36 13.81 45.60
N HIS A 22 19.80 12.88 44.75
CA HIS A 22 20.86 11.94 45.13
C HIS A 22 22.20 12.67 44.92
N PRO A 23 23.14 12.64 45.89
CA PRO A 23 24.39 13.40 45.80
C PRO A 23 25.28 13.03 44.60
N ALA A 24 25.01 11.93 43.91
CA ALA A 24 25.68 11.53 42.67
C ALA A 24 25.13 12.21 41.39
N PHE A 25 23.97 12.89 41.44
CA PHE A 25 23.26 13.41 40.26
C PHE A 25 22.93 14.92 40.38
N ALA A 26 23.68 15.67 41.18
CA ALA A 26 23.31 17.03 41.58
C ALA A 26 23.51 18.12 40.51
N GLU A 27 24.12 17.83 39.36
CA GLU A 27 24.48 18.87 38.37
C GLU A 27 23.79 18.75 37.00
N GLU A 28 23.26 17.59 36.59
CA GLU A 28 22.50 17.43 35.33
C GLU A 28 21.39 16.37 35.48
N GLU A 29 20.19 16.66 34.96
CA GLU A 29 19.09 15.67 34.93
C GLU A 29 19.43 14.56 33.91
N PRO A 30 19.56 13.29 34.34
CA PRO A 30 19.88 12.20 33.42
C PRO A 30 18.77 12.02 32.39
N GLN A 31 19.12 12.13 31.11
CA GLN A 31 18.19 11.83 30.01
C GLN A 31 18.16 10.33 29.78
N LEU A 32 16.95 9.76 29.71
CA LEU A 32 16.76 8.35 29.37
C LEU A 32 16.90 8.19 27.86
N PHE A 33 17.82 7.34 27.42
CA PHE A 33 17.98 7.03 25.99
C PHE A 33 17.30 5.73 25.60
N SER A 34 17.51 4.65 26.36
CA SER A 34 16.88 3.36 26.08
C SER A 34 16.87 2.42 27.29
N ILE A 35 15.98 1.43 27.26
CA ILE A 35 16.09 0.25 28.13
C ILE A 35 16.91 -0.78 27.36
N VAL A 36 17.96 -1.31 27.99
CA VAL A 36 18.96 -2.16 27.32
C VAL A 36 18.63 -3.63 27.50
N ALA A 37 18.20 -4.04 28.69
CA ALA A 37 17.86 -5.41 28.99
C ALA A 37 17.07 -5.54 30.31
N VAL A 38 16.31 -6.63 30.40
CA VAL A 38 15.65 -7.09 31.63
C VAL A 38 16.17 -8.49 31.93
N THR A 39 16.84 -8.67 33.05
CA THR A 39 17.28 -9.98 33.53
C THR A 39 16.39 -10.46 34.68
N ASP A 40 16.61 -11.69 35.12
CA ASP A 40 15.90 -12.31 36.24
C ASP A 40 15.90 -11.49 37.53
N ASN A 41 16.78 -10.51 37.75
CA ASN A 41 16.75 -9.68 38.95
C ASN A 41 17.11 -8.20 38.72
N THR A 42 17.43 -7.80 37.50
CA THR A 42 17.97 -6.47 37.21
C THR A 42 17.42 -5.89 35.92
N ILE A 43 17.03 -4.62 35.95
CA ILE A 43 16.67 -3.83 34.77
C ILE A 43 17.85 -2.92 34.46
N TRP A 44 18.35 -2.98 33.24
CA TRP A 44 19.48 -2.17 32.80
C TRP A 44 19.00 -1.03 31.91
N VAL A 45 19.30 0.19 32.33
CA VAL A 45 18.78 1.40 31.70
C VAL A 45 19.93 2.27 31.21
N HIS A 46 19.92 2.60 29.92
CA HIS A 46 20.87 3.52 29.31
C HIS A 46 20.40 4.95 29.48
N THR A 47 21.23 5.75 30.13
CA THR A 47 21.00 7.17 30.41
C THR A 47 22.16 8.02 29.91
N SER A 48 21.99 9.35 29.88
CA SER A 48 23.05 10.30 29.54
C SER A 48 24.30 10.23 30.42
N ILE A 49 24.21 9.57 31.57
CA ILE A 49 25.32 9.38 32.50
C ILE A 49 25.84 7.94 32.55
N GLY A 50 25.37 7.07 31.64
CA GLY A 50 25.80 5.68 31.52
C GLY A 50 24.68 4.66 31.75
N LEU A 51 25.09 3.40 31.88
CA LEU A 51 24.23 2.25 32.09
C LEU A 51 24.00 2.00 33.59
N ILE A 52 22.77 2.09 34.05
CA ILE A 52 22.44 1.96 35.47
C ILE A 52 21.67 0.64 35.70
N PRO A 53 22.15 -0.24 36.60
CA PRO A 53 21.39 -1.39 37.03
C PRO A 53 20.38 -0.99 38.10
N PHE A 54 19.15 -1.43 37.91
CA PHE A 54 18.08 -1.32 38.90
C PHE A 54 17.67 -2.70 39.34
N ASP A 55 17.39 -2.92 40.62
CA ASP A 55 16.73 -4.15 41.04
C ASP A 55 15.27 -4.19 40.52
N LYS A 56 14.63 -5.34 40.73
CA LYS A 56 13.19 -5.53 40.52
C LYS A 56 12.30 -4.63 41.39
N GLU A 57 12.86 -3.83 42.29
CA GLU A 57 12.12 -2.86 43.11
C GLU A 57 12.31 -1.42 42.56
N GLY A 58 13.08 -1.26 41.48
CA GLY A 58 13.38 0.03 40.85
C GLY A 58 14.43 0.84 41.62
N SER A 59 15.09 0.25 42.61
CA SER A 59 16.20 0.92 43.29
C SER A 59 17.47 0.74 42.46
N PRO A 60 18.25 1.80 42.20
CA PRO A 60 19.56 1.64 41.59
C PRO A 60 20.39 0.77 42.54
N ILE A 61 20.85 -0.38 42.04
CA ILE A 61 21.65 -1.32 42.82
C ILE A 61 23.15 -1.14 42.59
N GLY A 62 23.54 -0.06 41.93
CA GLY A 62 24.93 0.30 41.67
C GLY A 62 25.08 1.73 41.14
N GLU A 63 26.34 2.13 40.96
CA GLU A 63 26.68 3.38 40.26
C GLU A 63 26.43 3.23 38.76
N ALA A 64 26.29 4.36 38.07
CA ALA A 64 26.22 4.37 36.61
C ALA A 64 27.51 3.81 36.03
N LEU A 65 27.37 2.79 35.20
CA LEU A 65 28.48 2.15 34.55
C LEU A 65 28.74 2.82 33.20
N TYR A 66 29.99 3.18 32.95
CA TYR A 66 30.51 3.63 31.65
C TYR A 66 29.84 4.88 31.08
N PRO A 67 29.90 6.04 31.77
CA PRO A 67 29.44 7.29 31.20
C PRO A 67 30.12 7.56 29.85
N GLY A 68 29.33 7.86 28.82
CA GLY A 68 29.82 8.20 27.47
C GLY A 68 29.99 7.04 26.50
N ALA A 69 29.41 5.86 26.78
CA ALA A 69 29.22 4.87 25.73
C ALA A 69 28.06 5.28 24.81
N ASP A 70 28.19 4.95 23.54
CA ASP A 70 27.21 5.26 22.50
C ASP A 70 26.02 4.27 22.55
N PHE A 71 26.31 2.99 22.80
CA PHE A 71 25.31 1.91 22.80
C PHE A 71 25.66 0.81 23.80
N TYR A 72 24.64 0.07 24.24
CA TYR A 72 24.79 -1.10 25.10
C TYR A 72 23.94 -2.27 24.60
N ALA A 73 24.37 -3.48 24.89
CA ALA A 73 23.60 -4.71 24.80
C ALA A 73 24.00 -5.67 25.93
N ILE A 74 23.10 -6.58 26.31
CA ILE A 74 23.41 -7.64 27.27
C ILE A 74 23.30 -8.97 26.56
N GLY A 75 24.38 -9.75 26.59
CA GLY A 75 24.40 -11.10 26.02
C GLY A 75 23.64 -12.09 26.91
N PRO A 76 23.21 -13.24 26.35
CA PRO A 76 22.51 -14.28 27.10
C PRO A 76 23.36 -14.93 28.21
N ASN A 77 24.68 -14.73 28.17
CA ASN A 77 25.65 -15.11 29.21
C ASN A 77 25.69 -14.12 30.39
N GLY A 78 24.93 -13.02 30.34
CA GLY A 78 24.94 -11.96 31.35
C GLY A 78 26.11 -10.98 31.22
N TYR A 79 26.89 -11.07 30.14
CA TYR A 79 27.93 -10.08 29.85
C TYR A 79 27.35 -8.81 29.24
N ILE A 80 27.96 -7.69 29.58
CA ILE A 80 27.60 -6.37 29.08
C ILE A 80 28.50 -6.06 27.90
N TYR A 81 27.89 -5.70 26.79
CA TYR A 81 28.57 -5.24 25.60
C TYR A 81 28.26 -3.77 25.41
N TYR A 82 29.26 -2.94 25.16
CA TYR A 82 29.02 -1.53 24.86
C TYR A 82 29.97 -1.01 23.79
N VAL A 83 29.54 0.06 23.13
CA VAL A 83 30.32 0.75 22.10
C VAL A 83 30.78 2.09 22.66
N GLN A 84 32.07 2.38 22.54
CA GLN A 84 32.62 3.69 22.84
C GLN A 84 33.67 4.04 21.80
N ASP A 85 33.52 5.18 21.14
CA ASP A 85 34.43 5.65 20.08
C ASP A 85 34.63 4.60 18.96
N GLY A 86 33.54 3.90 18.61
CA GLY A 86 33.55 2.82 17.60
C GLY A 86 34.29 1.55 18.03
N VAL A 87 34.62 1.37 19.31
CA VAL A 87 35.20 0.14 19.86
C VAL A 87 34.15 -0.60 20.68
N ILE A 88 34.03 -1.90 20.46
CA ILE A 88 33.13 -2.79 21.19
C ILE A 88 33.91 -3.38 22.37
N PHE A 89 33.33 -3.30 23.56
CA PHE A 89 33.88 -3.88 24.78
C PHE A 89 32.92 -4.96 25.28
N GLU A 90 33.46 -6.10 25.73
CA GLU A 90 32.76 -7.14 26.48
C GLU A 90 33.19 -7.09 27.94
N MET A 91 32.22 -7.14 28.84
CA MET A 91 32.44 -7.05 30.27
C MET A 91 31.66 -8.08 31.05
N ASP A 92 32.21 -8.49 32.19
CA ASP A 92 31.45 -9.26 33.16
C ASP A 92 30.41 -8.39 33.89
N ALA A 93 29.51 -9.04 34.63
CA ALA A 93 28.49 -8.35 35.44
C ALA A 93 29.07 -7.48 36.58
N LEU A 94 30.38 -7.59 36.87
CA LEU A 94 31.10 -6.76 37.84
C LEU A 94 31.76 -5.55 37.18
N GLY A 95 31.68 -5.44 35.86
CA GLY A 95 32.23 -4.34 35.10
C GLY A 95 33.72 -4.48 34.73
N ASN A 96 34.28 -5.69 34.81
CA ASN A 96 35.64 -5.95 34.36
C ASN A 96 35.66 -6.14 32.85
N GLU A 97 36.56 -5.43 32.14
CA GLU A 97 36.84 -5.68 30.72
C GLU A 97 37.36 -7.10 30.52
N ILE A 98 36.61 -7.89 29.75
CA ILE A 98 36.99 -9.24 29.33
C ILE A 98 37.74 -9.16 28.01
N GLN A 99 37.13 -8.51 27.01
CA GLN A 99 37.61 -8.42 25.65
C GLN A 99 37.19 -7.09 24.99
N LYS A 100 37.87 -6.73 23.90
CA LYS A 100 37.44 -5.64 23.03
C LYS A 100 37.77 -5.91 21.57
N TRP A 101 36.94 -5.35 20.70
CA TRP A 101 37.07 -5.45 19.25
C TRP A 101 36.89 -4.08 18.62
N LYS A 102 37.74 -3.76 17.65
CA LYS A 102 37.61 -2.54 16.85
C LYS A 102 37.06 -2.90 15.46
N PRO A 103 35.76 -2.75 15.21
CA PRO A 103 35.24 -2.94 13.88
C PRO A 103 35.83 -1.91 12.88
N PRO A 104 35.92 -2.26 11.59
CA PRO A 104 36.34 -1.37 10.49
C PRO A 104 35.28 -0.31 10.10
N ILE A 105 34.21 -0.13 10.89
CA ILE A 105 33.17 0.87 10.65
C ILE A 105 33.27 1.98 11.71
N GLU A 106 33.06 3.22 11.30
CA GLU A 106 33.29 4.39 12.15
C GLU A 106 32.08 4.77 13.02
N GLN A 107 30.87 4.34 12.65
CA GLN A 107 29.63 4.71 13.34
C GLN A 107 28.71 3.50 13.49
N ILE A 108 28.80 2.81 14.62
CA ILE A 108 27.84 1.78 15.00
C ILE A 108 26.58 2.49 15.49
N THR A 109 25.40 2.07 15.04
CA THR A 109 24.09 2.63 15.43
C THR A 109 23.24 1.66 16.23
N LYS A 110 23.53 0.36 16.18
CA LYS A 110 22.86 -0.67 16.98
C LYS A 110 23.80 -1.85 17.22
N ILE A 111 23.70 -2.44 18.40
CA ILE A 111 24.38 -3.68 18.77
C ILE A 111 23.37 -4.68 19.34
N LEU A 112 23.41 -5.91 18.86
CA LEU A 112 22.65 -7.04 19.41
C LEU A 112 23.58 -8.21 19.66
N VAL A 113 23.30 -9.00 20.70
CA VAL A 113 24.20 -10.08 21.10
C VAL A 113 23.42 -11.36 21.31
N ASN A 114 23.94 -12.47 20.77
CA ASN A 114 23.50 -13.81 21.12
C ASN A 114 24.67 -14.62 21.72
N GLU A 115 24.49 -15.93 21.90
CA GLU A 115 25.50 -16.79 22.53
C GLU A 115 26.85 -16.82 21.80
N THR A 116 26.87 -16.55 20.48
CA THR A 116 28.03 -16.77 19.61
C THR A 116 28.44 -15.53 18.80
N TYR A 117 27.52 -14.60 18.57
CA TYR A 117 27.70 -13.47 17.66
C TYR A 117 27.23 -12.15 18.27
N ILE A 118 27.94 -11.08 17.91
CA ILE A 118 27.48 -9.70 18.01
C ILE A 118 27.03 -9.26 16.62
N LEU A 119 25.81 -8.75 16.49
CA LEU A 119 25.31 -8.11 15.28
C LEU A 119 25.44 -6.59 15.43
N LEU A 120 26.01 -5.96 14.42
CA LEU A 120 26.30 -4.53 14.38
C LEU A 120 25.55 -3.91 13.21
N MET A 121 24.90 -2.78 13.46
CA MET A 121 24.35 -1.92 12.41
C MET A 121 25.18 -0.65 12.31
N ALA A 122 25.41 -0.17 11.09
CA ALA A 122 26.03 1.12 10.79
C ALA A 122 25.39 1.70 9.53
N GLY A 123 24.31 2.48 9.70
CA GLY A 123 23.48 2.92 8.58
C GLY A 123 22.95 1.71 7.79
N GLU A 124 23.16 1.69 6.48
CA GLU A 124 22.72 0.62 5.56
C GLU A 124 23.66 -0.62 5.55
N THR A 125 24.54 -0.75 6.53
CA THR A 125 25.47 -1.88 6.63
C THR A 125 25.21 -2.68 7.90
N ALA A 126 25.18 -4.01 7.76
CA ALA A 126 25.14 -4.95 8.87
C ALA A 126 26.41 -5.79 8.93
N ALA A 127 26.82 -6.15 10.14
CA ALA A 127 27.99 -7.00 10.36
C ALA A 127 27.79 -7.96 11.51
N THR A 128 28.35 -9.16 11.40
CA THR A 128 28.42 -10.10 12.51
C THR A 128 29.85 -10.28 12.97
N LEU A 129 30.06 -10.18 14.27
CA LEU A 129 31.32 -10.51 14.95
C LEU A 129 31.13 -11.82 15.70
N ASN A 130 31.94 -12.82 15.37
CA ASN A 130 31.95 -14.09 16.09
C ASN A 130 32.78 -13.95 17.39
N LEU A 131 32.12 -14.09 18.54
CA LEU A 131 32.72 -13.90 19.87
C LEU A 131 33.88 -14.86 20.16
N ASN A 132 33.85 -16.07 19.59
CA ASN A 132 34.88 -17.09 19.84
C ASN A 132 36.15 -16.86 19.02
N THR A 133 36.04 -16.26 17.83
CA THR A 133 37.15 -16.11 16.89
C THR A 133 37.62 -14.67 16.72
N GLY A 134 36.79 -13.69 17.10
CA GLY A 134 37.02 -12.26 16.84
C GLY A 134 36.86 -11.87 15.36
N ASN A 135 36.38 -12.78 14.51
CA ASN A 135 36.23 -12.52 13.08
C ASN A 135 34.92 -11.77 12.78
N PHE A 136 35.00 -10.82 11.85
CA PHE A 136 33.86 -10.08 11.33
C PHE A 136 33.42 -10.59 9.95
N VAL A 137 32.11 -10.64 9.70
CA VAL A 137 31.48 -10.85 8.39
C VAL A 137 30.59 -9.64 8.10
N TRP A 138 30.61 -9.15 6.85
CA TRP A 138 29.97 -7.88 6.46
C TRP A 138 29.03 -8.07 5.28
N SER A 139 27.92 -7.34 5.30
CA SER A 139 27.03 -7.22 4.15
C SER A 139 26.40 -5.83 4.13
N SER A 140 26.34 -5.23 2.94
CA SER A 140 25.53 -4.03 2.72
C SER A 140 24.11 -4.47 2.42
N ILE A 141 23.16 -3.93 3.16
CA ILE A 141 21.74 -4.22 3.00
C ILE A 141 21.06 -2.88 2.74
N ALA A 142 20.74 -2.62 1.47
CA ALA A 142 20.07 -1.39 1.06
C ALA A 142 18.81 -1.17 1.90
N GLY A 143 18.60 0.06 2.38
CA GLY A 143 17.41 0.42 3.15
C GLY A 143 17.28 -0.24 4.53
N LEU A 144 18.33 -0.85 5.10
CA LEU A 144 18.30 -1.43 6.45
C LEU A 144 17.79 -0.41 7.49
N THR A 145 16.65 -0.71 8.12
CA THR A 145 16.07 0.13 9.19
C THR A 145 16.19 -0.49 10.56
N ASP A 146 16.08 -1.82 10.67
CA ASP A 146 16.19 -2.49 11.96
C ASP A 146 16.67 -3.95 11.87
N ILE A 147 17.13 -4.49 13.00
CA ILE A 147 17.58 -5.88 13.19
C ILE A 147 17.04 -6.46 14.50
N ALA A 148 16.78 -7.77 14.51
CA ALA A 148 16.40 -8.55 15.69
C ALA A 148 16.98 -9.99 15.66
N VAL A 149 17.33 -10.54 16.84
CA VAL A 149 17.88 -11.91 16.98
C VAL A 149 16.76 -12.94 16.90
N TYR A 150 16.64 -13.69 15.79
CA TYR A 150 15.55 -14.66 15.59
C TYR A 150 15.75 -15.96 16.36
N ASN A 151 16.90 -16.60 16.16
CA ASN A 151 17.25 -17.83 16.85
C ASN A 151 18.78 -17.97 16.92
N LYS A 152 19.29 -19.15 17.29
CA LYS A 152 20.74 -19.39 17.42
C LYS A 152 21.52 -19.26 16.11
N GLU A 153 20.84 -19.40 14.97
CA GLU A 153 21.46 -19.48 13.64
C GLU A 153 21.09 -18.30 12.72
N HIS A 154 20.03 -17.56 13.05
CA HIS A 154 19.45 -16.53 12.19
C HIS A 154 19.09 -15.25 12.94
N PHE A 155 19.10 -14.14 12.21
CA PHE A 155 18.53 -12.86 12.62
C PHE A 155 17.58 -12.34 11.54
N ILE A 156 16.63 -11.49 11.96
CA ILE A 156 15.71 -10.80 11.05
C ILE A 156 16.25 -9.41 10.80
N VAL A 157 16.14 -9.00 9.54
CA VAL A 157 16.43 -7.66 9.07
C VAL A 157 15.14 -7.03 8.55
N CYS A 158 14.85 -5.80 8.97
CA CYS A 158 13.88 -4.94 8.29
C CYS A 158 14.63 -4.02 7.33
N ALA A 159 14.20 -4.00 6.08
CA ALA A 159 14.74 -3.10 5.08
C ALA A 159 13.63 -2.38 4.32
N GLU A 160 13.73 -1.06 4.18
CA GLU A 160 12.87 -0.16 3.39
C GLU A 160 13.17 -0.27 1.87
N VAL A 161 13.23 -1.48 1.33
CA VAL A 161 13.36 -1.67 -0.13
C VAL A 161 11.97 -1.99 -0.70
N ALA A 162 11.42 -1.09 -1.52
CA ALA A 162 10.19 -1.29 -2.30
C ALA A 162 8.98 -1.86 -1.51
N GLY A 163 8.54 -1.16 -0.45
CA GLY A 163 7.35 -1.53 0.34
C GLY A 163 7.64 -2.29 1.64
N CYS A 164 8.89 -2.22 2.09
CA CYS A 164 9.50 -2.93 3.22
C CYS A 164 9.47 -4.45 3.13
N THR A 165 10.63 -5.02 3.42
CA THR A 165 10.86 -6.45 3.44
C THR A 165 11.46 -6.85 4.78
N LEU A 166 10.93 -7.93 5.35
CA LEU A 166 11.60 -8.65 6.43
C LEU A 166 12.38 -9.79 5.82
N SER A 167 13.69 -9.78 6.00
CA SER A 167 14.60 -10.81 5.50
C SER A 167 15.20 -11.60 6.65
N LEU A 168 15.20 -12.93 6.53
CA LEU A 168 15.85 -13.85 7.46
C LEU A 168 17.26 -14.12 6.97
N LEU A 169 18.26 -13.68 7.72
CA LEU A 169 19.67 -13.82 7.36
C LEU A 169 20.40 -14.80 8.29
N LYS A 170 21.38 -15.54 7.76
CA LYS A 170 22.28 -16.38 8.56
C LYS A 170 23.40 -15.57 9.20
N TYR A 171 23.71 -15.82 10.47
CA TYR A 171 24.83 -15.14 11.16
C TYR A 171 26.19 -15.31 10.48
N THR A 172 26.44 -16.48 9.92
CA THR A 172 27.77 -16.87 9.40
C THR A 172 28.07 -16.29 8.03
N THR A 173 27.04 -16.07 7.21
CA THR A 173 27.20 -15.66 5.80
C THR A 173 26.52 -14.34 5.47
N LEU A 174 25.56 -13.89 6.31
CA LEU A 174 24.64 -12.79 6.01
C LEU A 174 23.84 -13.00 4.72
N GLU A 175 23.77 -14.24 4.22
CA GLU A 175 22.96 -14.59 3.06
C GLU A 175 21.49 -14.69 3.47
N GLU A 176 20.63 -14.18 2.60
CA GLU A 176 19.18 -14.27 2.75
C GLU A 176 18.71 -15.70 2.53
N VAL A 177 17.96 -16.21 3.51
CA VAL A 177 17.36 -17.56 3.48
C VAL A 177 15.89 -17.49 3.12
N GLU A 178 15.22 -16.44 3.59
CA GLU A 178 13.78 -16.21 3.40
C GLU A 178 13.50 -14.70 3.47
N TYR A 179 12.45 -14.24 2.78
CA TYR A 179 11.94 -12.89 2.93
C TYR A 179 10.41 -12.88 2.89
N ILE A 180 9.82 -11.86 3.53
CA ILE A 180 8.40 -11.55 3.50
C ILE A 180 8.26 -10.07 3.11
N SER A 181 7.49 -9.79 2.07
CA SER A 181 7.03 -8.44 1.79
C SER A 181 5.89 -8.13 2.74
N THR A 182 6.09 -7.10 3.57
CA THR A 182 5.15 -6.75 4.63
C THR A 182 4.20 -5.62 4.22
N GLY A 183 4.53 -4.88 3.16
CA GLY A 183 3.63 -3.93 2.50
C GLY A 183 3.36 -2.65 3.31
N GLY A 184 4.19 -2.36 4.31
CA GLY A 184 4.09 -1.17 5.16
C GLY A 184 5.45 -0.67 5.62
N ILE A 185 5.59 0.60 6.01
CA ILE A 185 6.84 1.13 6.57
C ILE A 185 6.92 0.80 8.05
N TYR A 186 8.00 0.16 8.49
CA TYR A 186 8.22 -0.24 9.88
C TYR A 186 9.45 0.46 10.46
N HIS A 187 9.29 0.97 11.68
CA HIS A 187 10.36 1.63 12.44
C HIS A 187 11.16 0.66 13.30
N GLY A 188 10.66 -0.57 13.52
CA GLY A 188 11.46 -1.60 14.16
C GLY A 188 10.80 -2.98 14.23
N ILE A 189 11.58 -3.94 14.72
CA ILE A 189 11.20 -5.34 14.90
C ILE A 189 11.39 -5.76 16.36
N CYS A 190 10.42 -6.49 16.89
CA CYS A 190 10.51 -7.22 18.14
C CYS A 190 10.19 -8.69 17.91
N LEU A 191 10.75 -9.57 18.73
CA LEU A 191 10.53 -11.01 18.66
C LEU A 191 10.04 -11.47 20.02
N SER A 192 9.01 -12.32 20.01
CA SER A 192 8.57 -12.96 21.25
C SER A 192 9.25 -14.32 21.41
N ALA A 193 9.82 -14.51 22.60
CA ALA A 193 10.49 -15.75 22.98
C ALA A 193 9.50 -16.92 23.18
N GLU A 194 8.23 -16.63 23.46
CA GLU A 194 7.21 -17.64 23.80
C GLU A 194 6.63 -18.31 22.55
N ASP A 195 6.15 -17.50 21.60
CA ASP A 195 5.45 -17.95 20.40
C ASP A 195 6.36 -18.02 19.16
N SER A 196 7.61 -17.57 19.25
CA SER A 196 8.52 -17.36 18.11
C SER A 196 7.97 -16.37 17.06
N GLY A 197 7.01 -15.54 17.46
CA GLY A 197 6.35 -14.57 16.61
C GLY A 197 7.25 -13.38 16.29
N ILE A 198 7.04 -12.82 15.11
CA ILE A 198 7.77 -11.67 14.57
C ILE A 198 6.83 -10.49 14.58
N TYR A 199 7.20 -9.47 15.33
CA TYR A 199 6.40 -8.27 15.52
C TYR A 199 7.12 -7.09 14.90
N CYS A 200 6.43 -6.34 14.05
CA CYS A 200 6.96 -5.12 13.45
C CYS A 200 6.07 -3.97 13.84
N TYR A 201 6.65 -2.81 14.12
CA TYR A 201 5.86 -1.66 14.51
C TYR A 201 6.14 -0.46 13.61
N ASN A 202 5.12 0.36 13.44
CA ASN A 202 5.23 1.69 12.84
C ASN A 202 4.62 2.72 13.80
N ASN A 203 4.54 3.99 13.36
CA ASN A 203 4.10 5.12 14.19
C ASN A 203 2.95 4.79 15.14
N ASN A 204 1.92 4.10 14.64
CA ASN A 204 0.68 3.87 15.38
C ASN A 204 0.26 2.40 15.49
N ASN A 205 0.99 1.44 14.90
CA ASN A 205 0.55 0.05 14.86
C ASN A 205 1.68 -0.93 15.19
N ILE A 206 1.32 -2.01 15.88
CA ILE A 206 2.11 -3.24 15.97
C ILE A 206 1.44 -4.28 15.09
N PHE A 207 2.22 -4.82 14.18
CA PHE A 207 1.86 -5.94 13.33
C PHE A 207 2.65 -7.16 13.79
N GLY A 208 2.14 -8.35 13.55
CA GLY A 208 2.88 -9.56 13.84
C GLY A 208 2.54 -10.72 12.92
N ALA A 209 3.44 -11.69 12.89
CA ALA A 209 3.28 -12.97 12.23
C ALA A 209 3.79 -14.06 13.17
N GLU A 210 3.02 -15.14 13.33
CA GLU A 210 3.40 -16.26 14.21
C GLU A 210 4.73 -16.91 13.79
N LYS A 211 5.04 -16.91 12.49
CA LYS A 211 6.29 -17.45 11.92
C LYS A 211 6.66 -16.70 10.66
N MET A 212 7.96 -16.70 10.34
CA MET A 212 8.39 -16.44 8.96
C MET A 212 7.86 -17.57 8.06
N ASN A 213 6.88 -17.24 7.22
CA ASN A 213 6.46 -18.05 6.09
C ASN A 213 5.94 -17.11 4.99
N ARG A 214 6.27 -17.38 3.73
CA ARG A 214 5.86 -16.60 2.54
C ARG A 214 4.35 -16.38 2.40
N SER A 215 3.52 -17.15 3.10
CA SER A 215 2.06 -17.01 3.10
C SER A 215 1.48 -16.41 4.40
N ALA A 216 2.31 -16.06 5.38
CA ALA A 216 1.84 -15.51 6.64
C ALA A 216 1.41 -14.05 6.43
N ALA A 217 0.11 -13.78 6.56
CA ALA A 217 -0.40 -12.41 6.62
C ALA A 217 0.05 -11.77 7.95
N PHE A 218 0.64 -10.57 7.87
CA PHE A 218 0.86 -9.76 9.07
C PHE A 218 -0.50 -9.31 9.60
N LYS A 219 -0.81 -9.70 10.84
CA LYS A 219 -2.01 -9.25 11.55
C LYS A 219 -1.68 -7.99 12.32
N THR A 220 -2.59 -7.03 12.41
CA THR A 220 -2.45 -5.92 13.35
C THR A 220 -2.76 -6.45 14.75
N TYR A 221 -1.77 -6.41 15.66
CA TYR A 221 -1.90 -6.85 17.05
C TYR A 221 -2.37 -5.73 17.96
N ALA A 222 -1.93 -4.50 17.69
CA ALA A 222 -2.33 -3.33 18.47
C ALA A 222 -2.25 -2.05 17.64
N THR A 223 -3.18 -1.13 17.89
CA THR A 223 -3.17 0.24 17.37
C THR A 223 -3.15 1.23 18.52
N PHE A 224 -2.24 2.20 18.49
CA PHE A 224 -2.11 3.25 19.50
C PHE A 224 -3.04 4.41 19.16
N LYS A 225 -4.09 4.63 19.99
CA LYS A 225 -5.05 5.74 19.81
C LYS A 225 -4.56 7.10 20.35
N LYS A 226 -3.30 7.24 20.80
CA LYS A 226 -2.87 8.39 21.62
C LYS A 226 -1.69 9.15 21.01
N GLU A 227 -1.62 10.47 21.29
CA GLU A 227 -0.56 11.38 20.84
C GLU A 227 0.84 10.86 21.22
N GLY A 228 1.61 10.43 20.21
CA GLY A 228 3.03 10.11 20.34
C GLY A 228 3.51 9.14 19.25
N THR A 229 4.80 9.17 18.92
CA THR A 229 5.44 8.18 18.03
C THR A 229 5.92 6.99 18.85
N VAL A 230 5.64 5.77 18.39
CA VAL A 230 6.24 4.55 18.97
C VAL A 230 7.71 4.49 18.58
N GLU A 231 8.59 4.66 19.56
CA GLU A 231 10.04 4.60 19.38
C GLU A 231 10.53 3.15 19.44
N SER A 232 9.99 2.37 20.38
CA SER A 232 10.35 0.96 20.53
C SER A 232 9.22 0.12 21.12
N VAL A 233 9.26 -1.17 20.81
CA VAL A 233 8.36 -2.18 21.36
C VAL A 233 9.18 -3.26 22.04
N MET A 234 8.79 -3.61 23.26
CA MET A 234 9.36 -4.69 24.05
C MET A 234 8.30 -5.73 24.34
N MET A 235 8.70 -6.97 24.47
CA MET A 235 7.80 -8.08 24.81
C MET A 235 8.39 -8.85 25.99
N ASP A 236 7.55 -9.23 26.94
CA ASP A 236 7.83 -10.30 27.89
C ASP A 236 6.91 -11.50 27.62
N ASP A 237 7.04 -12.54 28.44
CA ASP A 237 6.26 -13.79 28.33
C ASP A 237 4.73 -13.58 28.43
N GLU A 238 4.22 -12.42 28.82
CA GLU A 238 2.77 -12.21 28.99
C GLU A 238 2.24 -10.89 28.39
N ASN A 239 3.11 -9.96 27.98
CA ASN A 239 2.72 -8.59 27.63
C ASN A 239 3.60 -7.98 26.53
N ILE A 240 2.99 -7.12 25.72
CA ILE A 240 3.70 -6.23 24.81
C ILE A 240 3.70 -4.83 25.42
N TYR A 241 4.85 -4.17 25.39
CA TYR A 241 5.06 -2.82 25.88
C TYR A 241 5.50 -1.94 24.73
N ALA A 242 4.78 -0.85 24.51
CA ALA A 242 5.23 0.20 23.59
C ALA A 242 5.80 1.37 24.38
N ILE A 243 6.95 1.87 23.92
CA ILE A 243 7.62 3.07 24.39
C ILE A 243 7.29 4.18 23.39
N THR A 244 6.53 5.17 23.83
CA THR A 244 6.14 6.31 22.99
C THR A 244 6.80 7.60 23.45
N HIS A 245 7.15 8.49 22.53
CA HIS A 245 7.56 9.87 22.83
C HIS A 245 6.40 10.86 22.64
N SER A 246 6.18 11.77 23.59
CA SER A 246 5.13 12.81 23.47
C SER A 246 5.69 14.11 22.90
N VAL A 247 4.94 14.76 22.00
CA VAL A 247 5.36 15.99 21.30
C VAL A 247 5.70 17.15 22.26
N ASN A 248 5.20 17.12 23.49
CA ASN A 248 5.34 18.20 24.49
C ASN A 248 6.31 17.87 25.64
N GLY A 249 7.25 16.94 25.44
CA GLY A 249 8.34 16.62 26.37
C GLY A 249 8.56 15.11 26.55
N TRP A 250 9.73 14.75 27.12
CA TRP A 250 10.12 13.37 27.42
C TRP A 250 9.17 12.75 28.47
N LYS A 251 8.07 12.17 28.00
CA LYS A 251 7.23 11.28 28.81
C LYS A 251 7.30 9.90 28.21
N LEU A 252 8.04 9.03 28.88
CA LEU A 252 7.99 7.60 28.65
C LEU A 252 6.60 7.09 29.05
N ASN A 253 5.73 6.81 28.08
CA ASN A 253 4.53 6.04 28.33
C ASN A 253 4.83 4.59 28.00
N ILE A 254 4.61 3.71 28.98
CA ILE A 254 4.63 2.27 28.77
C ILE A 254 3.17 1.82 28.75
N HIS A 255 2.72 1.35 27.60
CA HIS A 255 1.39 0.80 27.44
C HIS A 255 1.46 -0.71 27.60
N PRO A 256 0.95 -1.31 28.70
CA PRO A 256 0.70 -2.74 28.71
C PRO A 256 -0.40 -2.98 27.68
N LEU A 257 -0.02 -3.61 26.57
CA LEU A 257 -0.97 -4.13 25.63
C LEU A 257 -1.46 -5.42 26.26
N GLU A 258 -2.73 -5.46 26.64
CA GLU A 258 -3.35 -6.73 27.00
C GLU A 258 -3.10 -7.66 25.81
N TYR A 259 -2.38 -8.75 26.08
CA TYR A 259 -2.30 -9.92 25.22
C TYR A 259 -3.72 -10.49 25.17
N ALA A 260 -4.61 -9.80 24.47
CA ALA A 260 -5.93 -10.31 24.17
C ALA A 260 -5.64 -11.50 23.27
N LYS A 261 -5.57 -12.70 23.86
CA LYS A 261 -5.35 -13.97 23.17
C LYS A 261 -6.08 -13.95 21.84
N LEU A 262 -5.35 -13.62 20.78
CA LEU A 262 -5.87 -13.60 19.41
C LEU A 262 -6.18 -15.03 18.95
N GLU A 263 -5.73 -16.02 19.73
CA GLU A 263 -5.86 -17.47 19.53
C GLU A 263 -7.29 -18.01 19.32
N ASN A 264 -8.35 -17.18 19.33
CA ASN A 264 -9.71 -17.62 19.01
C ASN A 264 -10.56 -16.61 18.23
N ARG A 265 -10.00 -15.51 17.72
CA ARG A 265 -10.80 -14.59 16.89
C ARG A 265 -11.00 -15.17 15.50
N LYS A 266 -12.23 -15.07 14.99
CA LYS A 266 -12.51 -15.40 13.60
C LYS A 266 -11.81 -14.38 12.71
N THR A 267 -11.40 -14.79 11.52
CA THR A 267 -10.77 -13.88 10.57
C THR A 267 -11.76 -13.57 9.44
N LEU A 268 -11.95 -12.28 9.15
CA LEU A 268 -12.52 -11.80 7.90
C LEU A 268 -11.36 -11.40 6.99
N SER A 269 -11.20 -12.04 5.84
CA SER A 269 -10.07 -11.77 4.96
C SER A 269 -10.42 -10.89 3.78
N ILE A 270 -9.50 -10.01 3.41
CA ILE A 270 -9.60 -9.18 2.21
C ILE A 270 -8.42 -9.50 1.30
N ALA A 271 -8.71 -10.07 0.14
CA ALA A 271 -7.75 -10.37 -0.89
C ALA A 271 -7.42 -9.12 -1.69
N MET A 272 -6.52 -8.31 -1.12
CA MET A 272 -5.95 -7.12 -1.74
C MET A 272 -4.47 -6.98 -1.35
N PRO A 273 -3.66 -6.28 -2.15
CA PRO A 273 -2.31 -5.92 -1.76
C PRO A 273 -2.36 -5.00 -0.53
N THR A 274 -1.58 -5.30 0.52
CA THR A 274 -1.55 -4.48 1.74
C THR A 274 -1.19 -3.01 1.47
N ALA A 275 -0.34 -2.76 0.47
CA ALA A 275 0.02 -1.41 0.04
C ALA A 275 -1.16 -0.61 -0.56
N MET A 276 -2.31 -1.24 -0.78
CA MET A 276 -3.54 -0.61 -1.25
C MET A 276 -4.57 -0.41 -0.13
N ALA A 277 -4.28 -0.81 1.11
CA ALA A 277 -5.14 -0.44 2.24
C ALA A 277 -5.06 1.07 2.45
N ASP A 278 -6.17 1.77 2.21
CA ASP A 278 -6.30 3.20 2.38
C ASP A 278 -7.01 3.57 3.70
N ASP A 279 -7.14 4.87 3.94
CA ASP A 279 -7.77 5.40 5.16
C ASP A 279 -9.25 4.97 5.28
N ARG A 280 -9.95 4.71 4.16
CA ARG A 280 -11.34 4.23 4.14
C ARG A 280 -11.43 2.78 4.59
N ILE A 281 -10.55 1.91 4.08
CA ILE A 281 -10.48 0.51 4.52
C ILE A 281 -10.15 0.46 6.01
N GLN A 282 -9.19 1.25 6.48
CA GLN A 282 -8.85 1.27 7.91
C GLN A 282 -10.04 1.77 8.75
N LYS A 283 -10.75 2.80 8.32
CA LYS A 283 -11.97 3.27 9.01
C LYS A 283 -13.06 2.21 9.03
N ALA A 284 -13.27 1.50 7.93
CA ALA A 284 -14.21 0.38 7.87
C ALA A 284 -13.81 -0.74 8.84
N ILE A 285 -12.52 -1.10 8.90
CA ILE A 285 -11.97 -2.07 9.85
C ILE A 285 -12.23 -1.64 11.30
N ASP A 286 -12.01 -0.37 11.62
CA ASP A 286 -12.20 0.16 12.97
C ASP A 286 -13.68 0.05 13.41
N ILE A 287 -14.61 0.45 12.54
CA ILE A 287 -16.06 0.36 12.80
C ILE A 287 -16.48 -1.11 12.88
N PHE A 288 -16.02 -1.94 11.95
CA PHE A 288 -16.33 -3.38 11.91
C PHE A 288 -15.83 -4.08 13.17
N THR A 289 -14.58 -3.85 13.57
CA THR A 289 -13.98 -4.47 14.77
C THR A 289 -14.66 -3.98 16.06
N GLN A 290 -15.17 -2.76 16.08
CA GLN A 290 -15.97 -2.26 17.20
C GLN A 290 -17.31 -3.00 17.32
N ARG A 291 -17.95 -3.34 16.19
CA ARG A 291 -19.23 -4.08 16.15
C ARG A 291 -19.03 -5.58 16.39
N HIS A 292 -17.92 -6.13 15.91
CA HIS A 292 -17.57 -7.56 15.92
C HIS A 292 -16.21 -7.80 16.60
N PRO A 293 -16.10 -7.62 17.93
CA PRO A 293 -14.84 -7.75 18.65
C PRO A 293 -14.25 -9.18 18.63
N GLU A 294 -15.05 -10.18 18.26
CA GLU A 294 -14.63 -11.57 18.03
C GLU A 294 -14.00 -11.81 16.65
N TYR A 295 -14.06 -10.83 15.74
CA TYR A 295 -13.40 -10.89 14.45
C TYR A 295 -12.09 -10.08 14.42
N THR A 296 -11.21 -10.46 13.50
CA THR A 296 -10.07 -9.66 13.04
C THR A 296 -10.11 -9.57 11.52
N VAL A 297 -9.77 -8.41 10.96
CA VAL A 297 -9.61 -8.26 9.51
C VAL A 297 -8.16 -8.54 9.12
N ALA A 298 -7.94 -9.36 8.11
CA ALA A 298 -6.61 -9.70 7.60
C ALA A 298 -6.53 -9.54 6.08
N PHE A 299 -5.34 -9.21 5.56
CA PHE A 299 -5.11 -9.04 4.13
C PHE A 299 -4.37 -10.23 3.53
N THR A 300 -4.78 -10.69 2.34
CA THR A 300 -4.00 -11.65 1.55
C THR A 300 -3.37 -10.93 0.35
N GLY A 301 -2.07 -10.67 0.42
CA GLY A 301 -1.33 -9.79 -0.49
C GLY A 301 -1.07 -10.34 -1.90
N THR A 302 -2.09 -10.60 -2.71
CA THR A 302 -1.93 -10.96 -4.13
C THR A 302 -2.69 -10.01 -5.04
N ARG A 303 -2.06 -9.59 -6.16
CA ARG A 303 -2.74 -8.91 -7.29
C ARG A 303 -3.19 -9.88 -8.39
N LYS A 304 -2.77 -11.14 -8.33
CA LYS A 304 -2.99 -12.09 -9.44
C LYS A 304 -4.39 -12.71 -9.32
N ALA A 305 -5.32 -12.19 -10.10
CA ALA A 305 -6.70 -12.68 -10.20
C ALA A 305 -6.76 -14.22 -10.39
N GLU A 306 -5.96 -14.78 -11.30
CA GLU A 306 -5.87 -16.24 -11.51
C GLU A 306 -5.52 -17.05 -10.27
N LYS A 307 -4.66 -16.52 -9.40
CA LYS A 307 -4.31 -17.20 -8.14
C LYS A 307 -5.48 -17.17 -7.17
N VAL A 308 -6.16 -16.03 -7.06
CA VAL A 308 -7.37 -15.86 -6.23
C VAL A 308 -8.46 -16.81 -6.72
N LYS A 309 -8.70 -16.86 -8.04
CA LYS A 309 -9.66 -17.76 -8.68
C LYS A 309 -9.36 -19.22 -8.37
N THR A 310 -8.11 -19.65 -8.58
CA THR A 310 -7.67 -21.03 -8.28
C THR A 310 -7.87 -21.39 -6.82
N ALA A 311 -7.56 -20.49 -5.89
CA ALA A 311 -7.72 -20.70 -4.46
C ALA A 311 -9.20 -20.85 -4.07
N ILE A 312 -10.07 -19.97 -4.57
CA ILE A 312 -11.53 -20.05 -4.36
C ILE A 312 -12.09 -21.37 -4.92
N MET A 313 -11.72 -21.75 -6.14
CA MET A 313 -12.16 -23.02 -6.76
C MET A 313 -11.68 -24.26 -6.00
N SER A 314 -10.53 -24.15 -5.33
CA SER A 314 -9.96 -25.22 -4.50
C SER A 314 -10.54 -25.22 -3.09
N ALA A 315 -11.51 -24.34 -2.79
CA ALA A 315 -12.08 -24.12 -1.48
C ALA A 315 -11.03 -23.80 -0.40
N GLU A 316 -9.96 -23.09 -0.79
CA GLU A 316 -9.01 -22.55 0.18
C GLU A 316 -9.70 -21.49 1.04
N GLU A 317 -9.47 -21.55 2.36
CA GLU A 317 -9.95 -20.54 3.29
C GLU A 317 -9.19 -19.22 3.10
N GLY A 318 -9.80 -18.11 3.56
CA GLY A 318 -9.11 -16.81 3.57
C GLY A 318 -9.33 -15.94 2.33
N TYR A 319 -10.44 -16.13 1.61
CA TYR A 319 -10.86 -15.24 0.52
C TYR A 319 -12.33 -14.79 0.71
N ASP A 320 -12.59 -13.89 1.67
CA ASP A 320 -13.97 -13.44 1.97
C ASP A 320 -14.38 -12.25 1.10
N ILE A 321 -13.53 -11.23 1.02
CA ILE A 321 -13.69 -10.05 0.16
C ILE A 321 -12.53 -10.02 -0.83
N LEU A 322 -12.81 -9.70 -2.09
CA LEU A 322 -11.84 -9.69 -3.19
C LEU A 322 -11.68 -8.27 -3.71
N TYR A 323 -10.43 -7.82 -3.89
CA TYR A 323 -10.13 -6.69 -4.75
C TYR A 323 -9.93 -7.22 -6.18
N LEU A 324 -10.76 -6.77 -7.12
CA LEU A 324 -10.64 -7.12 -8.54
C LEU A 324 -10.66 -5.86 -9.40
N GLU A 325 -9.81 -5.83 -10.42
CA GLU A 325 -9.82 -4.82 -11.48
C GLU A 325 -10.84 -5.24 -12.56
N SER A 326 -11.41 -4.27 -13.29
CA SER A 326 -12.45 -4.48 -14.31
C SER A 326 -12.04 -5.49 -15.37
N LEU A 327 -10.75 -5.55 -15.69
CA LEU A 327 -10.15 -6.52 -16.60
C LEU A 327 -10.25 -7.98 -16.12
N SER A 328 -10.55 -8.20 -14.84
CA SER A 328 -10.62 -9.52 -14.23
C SER A 328 -11.97 -9.84 -13.60
N SER A 329 -12.81 -8.84 -13.30
CA SER A 329 -14.12 -9.05 -12.65
C SER A 329 -15.07 -9.88 -13.51
N ALA A 330 -15.08 -9.68 -14.84
CA ALA A 330 -15.94 -10.43 -15.77
C ALA A 330 -15.81 -11.95 -15.60
N ASP A 331 -14.60 -12.47 -15.49
CA ASP A 331 -14.34 -13.90 -15.34
C ASP A 331 -14.82 -14.48 -14.01
N PHE A 332 -14.87 -13.66 -12.96
CA PHE A 332 -15.41 -14.07 -11.65
C PHE A 332 -16.94 -14.01 -11.66
N LYS A 333 -17.52 -12.98 -12.30
CA LYS A 333 -18.97 -12.85 -12.48
C LYS A 333 -19.52 -14.02 -13.31
N SER A 334 -18.90 -14.32 -14.46
CA SER A 334 -19.33 -15.40 -15.35
C SER A 334 -19.16 -16.80 -14.73
N SER A 335 -18.22 -16.94 -13.79
CA SER A 335 -18.03 -18.18 -13.01
C SER A 335 -18.90 -18.26 -11.75
N ASP A 336 -19.85 -17.36 -11.56
CA ASP A 336 -20.77 -17.29 -10.41
C ASP A 336 -20.05 -17.20 -9.04
N MET A 337 -18.83 -16.63 -9.02
CA MET A 337 -18.00 -16.55 -7.82
C MET A 337 -18.31 -15.34 -6.95
N LEU A 338 -18.99 -14.34 -7.49
CA LEU A 338 -19.29 -13.08 -6.81
C LEU A 338 -20.74 -13.10 -6.30
N LEU A 339 -20.94 -12.60 -5.08
CA LEU A 339 -22.28 -12.40 -4.55
C LEU A 339 -22.93 -11.20 -5.25
N ASP A 340 -24.20 -11.34 -5.65
CA ASP A 340 -25.00 -10.19 -6.07
C ASP A 340 -25.49 -9.43 -4.83
N LEU A 341 -25.22 -8.14 -4.80
CA LEU A 341 -25.51 -7.19 -3.72
C LEU A 341 -26.72 -6.29 -4.06
N SER A 342 -27.36 -6.49 -5.22
CA SER A 342 -28.47 -5.65 -5.72
C SER A 342 -29.65 -5.54 -4.74
N ASP A 343 -29.93 -6.61 -3.99
CA ASP A 343 -31.00 -6.68 -2.99
C ASP A 343 -30.61 -6.10 -1.61
N ASN A 344 -29.37 -5.63 -1.42
CA ASN A 344 -28.93 -5.05 -0.15
C ASN A 344 -29.40 -3.59 -0.02
N GLU A 345 -30.40 -3.36 0.83
CA GLU A 345 -30.99 -2.03 1.05
C GLU A 345 -30.00 -1.00 1.60
N VAL A 346 -29.09 -1.41 2.49
CA VAL A 346 -28.10 -0.50 3.13
C VAL A 346 -27.07 -0.03 2.10
N ILE A 347 -26.54 -0.96 1.30
CA ILE A 347 -25.64 -0.63 0.19
C ILE A 347 -26.35 0.27 -0.82
N SER A 348 -27.60 -0.05 -1.19
CA SER A 348 -28.37 0.76 -2.13
C SER A 348 -28.63 2.18 -1.62
N GLU A 349 -28.98 2.33 -0.34
CA GLU A 349 -29.13 3.64 0.31
C GLU A 349 -27.81 4.40 0.31
N ASN A 350 -26.72 3.76 0.70
CA ASN A 350 -25.38 4.36 0.68
C ASN A 350 -24.98 4.83 -0.73
N LEU A 351 -25.15 3.98 -1.75
CA LEU A 351 -24.84 4.30 -3.15
C LEU A 351 -25.73 5.41 -3.72
N SER A 352 -26.94 5.61 -3.19
CA SER A 352 -27.81 6.73 -3.61
C SER A 352 -27.21 8.11 -3.29
N HIS A 353 -26.24 8.15 -2.39
CA HIS A 353 -25.50 9.36 -2.05
C HIS A 353 -24.27 9.57 -2.93
N TYR A 354 -23.89 8.60 -3.77
CA TYR A 354 -22.72 8.69 -4.63
C TYR A 354 -23.03 9.55 -5.86
N ILE A 355 -22.00 10.06 -6.54
CA ILE A 355 -22.15 10.54 -7.91
C ILE A 355 -22.73 9.39 -8.75
N GLU A 356 -23.69 9.71 -9.62
CA GLU A 356 -24.33 8.73 -10.49
C GLU A 356 -23.27 8.02 -11.36
N MET A 357 -23.08 6.73 -11.09
CA MET A 357 -22.14 5.84 -11.78
C MET A 357 -22.91 4.64 -12.32
N PRO A 358 -23.61 4.79 -13.46
CA PRO A 358 -24.48 3.75 -13.99
C PRO A 358 -23.72 2.45 -14.30
N PHE A 359 -22.43 2.56 -14.63
CA PHE A 359 -21.54 1.44 -14.93
C PHE A 359 -21.23 0.51 -13.73
N LEU A 360 -21.64 0.86 -12.51
CA LEU A 360 -21.56 -0.07 -11.36
C LEU A 360 -22.59 -1.20 -11.44
N TRP A 361 -23.65 -0.98 -12.21
CA TRP A 361 -24.75 -1.91 -12.37
C TRP A 361 -24.60 -2.64 -13.69
N GLU A 362 -24.81 -3.96 -13.66
CA GLU A 362 -24.87 -4.74 -14.89
C GLU A 362 -26.16 -4.43 -15.67
N SER A 363 -26.18 -4.78 -16.95
CA SER A 363 -27.33 -4.52 -17.82
C SER A 363 -28.63 -5.23 -17.40
N ASP A 364 -28.57 -6.22 -16.49
CA ASP A 364 -29.74 -6.85 -15.85
C ASP A 364 -30.12 -6.28 -14.47
N GLY A 365 -29.38 -5.28 -13.98
CA GLY A 365 -29.58 -4.67 -12.67
C GLY A 365 -28.82 -5.32 -11.52
N SER A 366 -27.98 -6.33 -11.79
CA SER A 366 -27.12 -6.93 -10.76
C SER A 366 -26.03 -5.95 -10.30
N LEU A 367 -25.59 -6.08 -9.04
CA LEU A 367 -24.52 -5.29 -8.44
C LEU A 367 -23.53 -6.24 -7.75
N PHE A 368 -22.39 -6.53 -8.37
CA PHE A 368 -21.46 -7.53 -7.84
C PHE A 368 -20.43 -6.97 -6.85
N GLY A 369 -20.17 -5.67 -6.87
CA GLY A 369 -19.13 -5.07 -6.04
C GLY A 369 -19.27 -3.57 -5.88
N LEU A 370 -18.46 -3.03 -4.96
CA LEU A 370 -18.40 -1.61 -4.66
C LEU A 370 -17.15 -0.98 -5.28
N PRO A 371 -17.21 0.26 -5.79
CA PRO A 371 -16.04 0.91 -6.35
C PRO A 371 -14.99 1.14 -5.27
N PHE A 372 -13.74 0.80 -5.58
CA PHE A 372 -12.57 1.09 -4.77
C PHE A 372 -11.68 2.14 -5.44
N ILE A 373 -11.40 1.96 -6.74
CA ILE A 373 -10.71 2.92 -7.63
C ILE A 373 -11.62 3.18 -8.82
N VAL A 374 -11.81 4.45 -9.17
CA VAL A 374 -12.57 4.88 -10.35
C VAL A 374 -11.73 5.90 -11.11
N GLN A 375 -11.33 5.52 -12.32
CA GLN A 375 -10.41 6.29 -13.15
C GLN A 375 -10.99 6.50 -14.55
N PRO A 376 -11.62 7.66 -14.80
CA PRO A 376 -12.09 8.01 -16.13
C PRO A 376 -10.92 8.37 -17.05
N TRP A 377 -10.96 7.83 -18.26
CA TRP A 377 -10.00 8.11 -19.31
C TRP A 377 -10.52 9.16 -20.28
N THR A 378 -9.67 10.13 -20.59
CA THR A 378 -9.95 11.26 -21.48
C THR A 378 -8.79 11.47 -22.46
N LEU A 379 -8.89 12.51 -23.27
CA LEU A 379 -7.75 13.05 -24.01
C LEU A 379 -7.15 14.22 -23.25
N ARG A 380 -5.83 14.35 -23.28
CA ARG A 380 -5.11 15.52 -22.75
C ARG A 380 -4.34 16.20 -23.88
N ALA A 381 -4.36 17.53 -23.90
CA ALA A 381 -3.58 18.34 -24.83
C ALA A 381 -3.16 19.69 -24.22
N SER A 382 -2.05 20.23 -24.70
CA SER A 382 -1.59 21.57 -24.31
C SER A 382 -2.40 22.64 -25.05
N LYS A 383 -3.16 23.47 -24.31
CA LYS A 383 -3.91 24.60 -24.89
C LYS A 383 -3.03 25.55 -25.69
N ALA A 384 -1.83 25.84 -25.21
CA ALA A 384 -0.87 26.69 -25.91
C ALA A 384 -0.44 26.09 -27.27
N GLN A 385 -0.30 24.76 -27.33
CA GLN A 385 0.05 24.05 -28.56
C GLN A 385 -1.14 24.01 -29.54
N LEU A 386 -2.36 23.79 -29.04
CA LEU A 386 -3.58 23.87 -29.84
C LEU A 386 -3.74 25.28 -30.45
N ASP A 387 -3.55 26.33 -29.65
CA ASP A 387 -3.60 27.73 -30.11
C ASP A 387 -2.51 28.03 -31.14
N GLU A 388 -1.28 27.54 -30.93
CA GLU A 388 -0.16 27.70 -31.88
C GLU A 388 -0.46 27.05 -33.22
N PHE A 389 -1.10 25.88 -33.22
CA PHE A 389 -1.45 25.14 -34.43
C PHE A 389 -2.78 25.58 -35.04
N GLY A 390 -3.50 26.50 -34.39
CA GLY A 390 -4.83 26.96 -34.83
C GLY A 390 -5.87 25.85 -34.80
N ILE A 391 -5.74 24.91 -33.86
CA ILE A 391 -6.66 23.79 -33.67
C ILE A 391 -7.73 24.21 -32.67
N GLU A 392 -8.97 24.35 -33.14
CA GLU A 392 -10.14 24.56 -32.29
C GLU A 392 -10.82 23.21 -32.03
N ILE A 393 -11.02 22.86 -30.76
CA ILE A 393 -11.74 21.65 -30.35
C ILE A 393 -13.20 22.02 -30.07
N PRO A 394 -14.17 21.42 -30.79
CA PRO A 394 -15.58 21.65 -30.51
C PRO A 394 -15.98 21.16 -29.12
N ASP A 395 -16.94 21.84 -28.47
CA ASP A 395 -17.52 21.41 -27.18
C ASP A 395 -18.05 19.96 -27.22
N SER A 396 -18.51 19.53 -28.39
CA SER A 396 -18.92 18.17 -28.71
C SER A 396 -18.28 17.77 -30.02
N TRP A 397 -17.46 16.75 -30.00
CA TRP A 397 -16.67 16.28 -31.13
C TRP A 397 -16.75 14.77 -31.27
N THR A 398 -16.69 14.27 -32.49
CA THR A 398 -16.71 12.85 -32.83
C THR A 398 -15.30 12.35 -33.16
N TRP A 399 -15.09 11.04 -33.21
CA TRP A 399 -13.83 10.49 -33.73
C TRP A 399 -13.51 10.96 -35.16
N ASN A 400 -14.51 11.22 -36.00
CA ASN A 400 -14.29 11.80 -37.33
C ASN A 400 -13.75 13.22 -37.27
N ASP A 401 -14.24 14.03 -36.32
CA ASP A 401 -13.71 15.38 -36.07
C ASP A 401 -12.26 15.31 -35.56
N PHE A 402 -11.97 14.36 -34.66
CA PHE A 402 -10.61 14.10 -34.19
C PHE A 402 -9.68 13.71 -35.35
N PHE A 403 -10.06 12.75 -36.20
CA PHE A 403 -9.23 12.35 -37.35
C PHE A 403 -9.08 13.46 -38.40
N ALA A 404 -10.03 14.41 -38.47
CA ALA A 404 -9.92 15.58 -39.34
C ALA A 404 -8.82 16.57 -38.89
N LEU A 405 -8.25 16.41 -37.69
CA LEU A 405 -7.10 17.18 -37.21
C LEU A 405 -5.75 16.70 -37.78
N ALA A 406 -5.72 15.53 -38.44
CA ALA A 406 -4.52 14.95 -39.02
C ALA A 406 -3.70 15.89 -39.93
N PRO A 407 -4.32 16.67 -40.85
CA PRO A 407 -3.57 17.62 -41.68
C PRO A 407 -2.83 18.68 -40.86
N ALA A 408 -3.46 19.20 -39.80
CA ALA A 408 -2.84 20.21 -38.93
C ALA A 408 -1.62 19.64 -38.19
N ALA A 409 -1.72 18.42 -37.67
CA ALA A 409 -0.59 17.73 -37.04
C ALA A 409 0.58 17.55 -38.03
N LYS A 410 0.26 17.08 -39.25
CA LYS A 410 1.24 16.85 -40.31
C LYS A 410 1.93 18.14 -40.79
N GLU A 411 1.19 19.22 -40.96
CA GLU A 411 1.72 20.53 -41.36
C GLU A 411 2.70 21.10 -40.32
N ASN A 412 2.47 20.82 -39.04
CA ASN A 412 3.32 21.24 -37.93
C ASN A 412 4.44 20.24 -37.59
N GLY A 413 4.48 19.08 -38.27
CA GLY A 413 5.51 18.05 -38.02
C GLY A 413 5.37 17.38 -36.65
N CYS A 414 4.14 17.29 -36.14
CA CYS A 414 3.80 16.67 -34.86
C CYS A 414 3.04 15.37 -35.05
N ASP A 415 3.09 14.51 -34.03
CA ASP A 415 2.17 13.39 -33.92
C ASP A 415 0.80 13.93 -33.48
N LEU A 416 -0.28 13.48 -34.11
CA LEU A 416 -1.62 13.86 -33.64
C LEU A 416 -1.87 13.29 -32.24
N ILE A 417 -1.44 12.04 -32.02
CA ILE A 417 -1.63 11.37 -30.75
C ILE A 417 -0.55 10.33 -30.50
N SER A 418 -0.25 10.15 -29.22
CA SER A 418 0.68 9.14 -28.73
C SER A 418 -0.06 8.11 -27.90
N THR A 419 0.23 6.83 -28.16
CA THR A 419 -0.38 5.71 -27.46
C THR A 419 0.58 4.52 -27.43
N ASP A 420 0.28 3.54 -26.58
CA ASP A 420 1.03 2.29 -26.55
C ASP A 420 0.70 1.44 -27.79
N ILE A 421 1.68 0.68 -28.28
CA ILE A 421 1.52 -0.25 -29.40
C ILE A 421 0.52 -1.35 -29.08
N ASP A 422 0.29 -1.62 -27.78
CA ASP A 422 -0.70 -2.57 -27.31
C ASP A 422 -2.14 -2.09 -27.53
N TRP A 423 -2.38 -0.90 -28.12
CA TRP A 423 -3.66 -0.46 -28.71
C TRP A 423 -4.88 -0.41 -27.77
N ASP A 424 -4.68 -0.76 -26.51
CA ASP A 424 -5.75 -1.07 -25.58
C ASP A 424 -6.64 0.14 -25.32
N ALA A 425 -6.03 1.32 -25.16
CA ALA A 425 -6.74 2.56 -24.88
C ALA A 425 -7.76 2.95 -25.96
N LEU A 426 -7.51 2.55 -27.20
CA LEU A 426 -8.34 2.91 -28.36
C LEU A 426 -9.65 2.14 -28.39
N LEU A 427 -9.64 0.92 -27.85
CA LEU A 427 -10.79 0.04 -27.84
C LEU A 427 -11.59 0.14 -26.55
N TRP A 428 -11.05 0.70 -25.46
CA TRP A 428 -11.78 0.77 -24.18
C TRP A 428 -13.17 1.41 -24.30
N GLN A 429 -13.28 2.51 -25.05
CA GLN A 429 -14.58 3.15 -25.29
C GLN A 429 -15.52 2.25 -26.08
N TYR A 430 -15.01 1.60 -27.13
CA TYR A 430 -15.78 0.71 -27.98
C TYR A 430 -16.25 -0.53 -27.20
N GLU A 431 -15.34 -1.19 -26.50
CA GLU A 431 -15.59 -2.39 -25.71
C GLU A 431 -16.62 -2.10 -24.60
N GLY A 432 -16.49 -0.98 -23.89
CA GLY A 432 -17.48 -0.61 -22.86
C GLY A 432 -18.88 -0.29 -23.42
N MET A 433 -19.02 0.00 -24.71
CA MET A 433 -20.31 0.29 -25.35
C MET A 433 -20.93 -0.92 -26.07
N TYR A 434 -20.11 -1.78 -26.67
CA TYR A 434 -20.55 -2.82 -27.61
C TYR A 434 -20.26 -4.24 -27.13
N CYS A 435 -19.63 -4.39 -25.97
CA CYS A 435 -19.32 -5.68 -25.37
C CYS A 435 -19.87 -5.76 -23.93
N ASP A 436 -20.38 -6.93 -23.57
CA ASP A 436 -20.75 -7.32 -22.21
C ASP A 436 -20.10 -8.69 -21.97
N PHE A 437 -18.85 -8.65 -21.48
CA PHE A 437 -18.02 -9.85 -21.29
C PHE A 437 -18.56 -10.74 -20.17
N TYR A 438 -19.27 -10.18 -19.19
CA TYR A 438 -20.00 -10.96 -18.19
C TYR A 438 -21.05 -11.86 -18.85
N LYS A 439 -21.82 -11.31 -19.79
CA LYS A 439 -22.81 -12.07 -20.56
C LYS A 439 -22.23 -12.81 -21.76
N GLY A 440 -20.90 -12.73 -21.96
CA GLY A 440 -20.22 -13.36 -23.08
C GLY A 440 -20.71 -12.83 -24.43
N THR A 441 -21.03 -11.54 -24.52
CA THR A 441 -21.47 -10.91 -25.78
C THR A 441 -20.49 -9.82 -26.22
N GLY A 442 -20.22 -9.74 -27.51
CA GLY A 442 -19.41 -8.68 -28.09
C GLY A 442 -19.67 -8.60 -29.59
N ASN A 443 -19.84 -7.40 -30.12
CA ASN A 443 -20.03 -7.18 -31.54
C ASN A 443 -18.91 -6.31 -32.09
N TYR A 444 -18.12 -6.85 -33.01
CA TYR A 444 -17.05 -6.11 -33.72
C TYR A 444 -17.40 -5.86 -35.20
N ASP A 445 -18.52 -6.38 -35.70
CA ASP A 445 -19.03 -6.10 -37.04
C ASP A 445 -19.95 -4.88 -37.03
N THR A 446 -19.37 -3.72 -36.71
CA THR A 446 -20.10 -2.44 -36.67
C THR A 446 -19.41 -1.36 -37.50
N ASP A 447 -20.20 -0.43 -38.03
CA ASP A 447 -19.65 0.75 -38.70
C ASP A 447 -18.78 1.60 -37.77
N ALA A 448 -19.12 1.65 -36.47
CA ALA A 448 -18.34 2.34 -35.45
C ALA A 448 -16.94 1.73 -35.27
N PHE A 449 -16.84 0.40 -35.13
CA PHE A 449 -15.56 -0.31 -35.05
C PHE A 449 -14.73 -0.10 -36.30
N ASN A 450 -15.34 -0.37 -37.46
CA ASN A 450 -14.68 -0.27 -38.75
C ASN A 450 -14.14 1.14 -39.02
N SER A 451 -14.92 2.17 -38.68
CA SER A 451 -14.51 3.57 -38.84
C SER A 451 -13.37 3.94 -37.91
N LEU A 452 -13.44 3.51 -36.64
CA LEU A 452 -12.40 3.76 -35.64
C LEU A 452 -11.07 3.15 -36.10
N VAL A 453 -11.05 1.85 -36.43
CA VAL A 453 -9.83 1.14 -36.86
C VAL A 453 -9.23 1.75 -38.13
N ARG A 454 -10.08 2.10 -39.12
CA ARG A 454 -9.63 2.77 -40.34
C ARG A 454 -9.01 4.14 -40.06
N GLY A 455 -9.60 4.92 -39.17
CA GLY A 455 -9.06 6.21 -38.74
C GLY A 455 -7.67 6.09 -38.13
N TRP A 456 -7.50 5.16 -37.19
CA TRP A 456 -6.19 4.90 -36.59
C TRP A 456 -5.15 4.38 -37.58
N LYS A 457 -5.53 3.45 -38.47
CA LYS A 457 -4.65 2.97 -39.53
C LYS A 457 -4.20 4.12 -40.43
N ASN A 458 -5.11 5.05 -40.74
CA ASN A 458 -4.79 6.24 -41.51
C ASN A 458 -3.79 7.15 -40.77
N LEU A 459 -3.94 7.38 -39.46
CA LEU A 459 -2.96 8.16 -38.69
C LEU A 459 -1.55 7.52 -38.73
N LYS A 460 -1.46 6.19 -38.62
CA LYS A 460 -0.18 5.48 -38.77
C LYS A 460 0.39 5.62 -40.17
N ASP A 461 -0.42 5.43 -41.21
CA ASP A 461 0.04 5.51 -42.60
C ASP A 461 0.51 6.93 -42.97
N GLU A 462 -0.08 7.95 -42.35
CA GLU A 462 0.32 9.35 -42.47
C GLU A 462 1.55 9.72 -41.62
N GLY A 463 2.02 8.81 -40.76
CA GLY A 463 3.20 9.01 -39.91
C GLY A 463 2.99 10.02 -38.78
N ILE A 464 1.75 10.13 -38.28
CA ILE A 464 1.33 11.06 -37.22
C ILE A 464 0.70 10.32 -36.02
N LEU A 465 0.89 9.00 -35.95
CA LEU A 465 0.57 8.17 -34.80
C LEU A 465 1.90 7.68 -34.20
N TYR A 466 2.19 8.10 -32.97
CA TYR A 466 3.33 7.58 -32.24
C TYR A 466 2.92 6.31 -31.48
N LEU A 467 3.42 5.17 -31.94
CA LEU A 467 3.31 3.87 -31.27
C LEU A 467 4.62 3.62 -30.50
N ASN A 468 4.53 3.02 -29.30
CA ASN A 468 5.62 2.77 -28.35
C ASN A 468 5.91 3.89 -27.33
N SER A 469 4.92 4.72 -26.98
CA SER A 469 5.05 5.47 -25.72
C SER A 469 4.87 4.48 -24.57
N PRO A 470 5.83 4.32 -23.65
CA PRO A 470 5.53 3.68 -22.38
C PRO A 470 4.27 4.33 -21.80
N PRO A 471 3.39 3.55 -21.15
CA PRO A 471 2.23 4.13 -20.51
C PRO A 471 2.71 5.26 -19.59
N PHE A 472 2.09 6.43 -19.71
CA PHE A 472 2.38 7.65 -18.93
C PHE A 472 3.62 8.49 -19.32
N GLU A 473 4.39 8.12 -20.35
CA GLU A 473 5.41 9.03 -20.88
C GLU A 473 4.82 9.97 -21.93
N HIS A 474 4.86 11.27 -21.63
CA HIS A 474 4.42 12.32 -22.54
C HIS A 474 5.34 12.39 -23.75
N ASN A 475 4.78 12.19 -24.96
CA ASN A 475 5.50 12.48 -26.19
C ASN A 475 5.54 14.00 -26.37
N PRO A 476 6.71 14.65 -26.27
CA PRO A 476 6.81 16.11 -26.41
C PRO A 476 6.46 16.59 -27.83
N ASN A 477 6.37 15.69 -28.80
CA ASN A 477 5.97 15.99 -30.18
C ASN A 477 4.50 15.63 -30.47
N GLY A 478 3.75 15.09 -29.50
CA GLY A 478 2.34 14.76 -29.62
C GLY A 478 1.44 15.96 -29.33
N ILE A 479 0.28 16.04 -29.99
CA ILE A 479 -0.77 17.01 -29.67
C ILE A 479 -1.66 16.46 -28.56
N PHE A 480 -2.14 15.22 -28.74
CA PHE A 480 -2.99 14.52 -27.79
C PHE A 480 -2.29 13.31 -27.16
N GLU A 481 -2.76 12.94 -25.98
CA GLU A 481 -2.46 11.67 -25.34
C GLU A 481 -3.68 11.15 -24.56
N PHE A 482 -3.76 9.84 -24.40
CA PHE A 482 -4.72 9.25 -23.47
C PHE A 482 -4.31 9.54 -22.04
N TYR A 483 -5.30 9.90 -21.24
CA TYR A 483 -5.03 10.34 -19.90
C TYR A 483 -6.10 9.87 -18.92
N SER A 484 -5.67 9.20 -17.85
CA SER A 484 -6.54 8.91 -16.72
C SER A 484 -6.64 10.18 -15.89
N VAL A 485 -7.82 10.80 -15.90
CA VAL A 485 -8.05 12.01 -15.12
C VAL A 485 -7.99 11.67 -13.64
N THR A 486 -7.24 12.47 -12.90
CA THR A 486 -7.27 12.46 -11.44
C THR A 486 -7.93 13.75 -10.96
N TYR A 487 -8.65 13.69 -9.84
CA TYR A 487 -9.35 14.86 -9.33
C TYR A 487 -8.38 16.04 -9.06
N GLY A 488 -8.76 17.28 -9.40
CA GLY A 488 -7.96 18.48 -9.08
C GLY A 488 -6.87 18.83 -10.10
N GLU A 489 -6.91 18.23 -11.28
CA GLU A 489 -6.03 18.57 -12.39
C GLU A 489 -6.46 19.83 -13.15
N ASP A 490 -5.55 20.35 -13.98
CA ASP A 490 -5.81 21.51 -14.82
C ASP A 490 -6.81 21.17 -15.94
N ILE A 491 -8.05 21.58 -15.74
CA ILE A 491 -9.18 21.33 -16.65
C ILE A 491 -8.92 21.88 -18.05
N ASP A 492 -8.12 22.94 -18.20
CA ASP A 492 -7.82 23.56 -19.50
C ASP A 492 -7.01 22.64 -20.43
N THR A 493 -6.53 21.51 -19.93
CA THR A 493 -5.79 20.51 -20.70
C THR A 493 -6.57 19.23 -20.94
N ILE A 494 -7.75 19.06 -20.34
CA ILE A 494 -8.51 17.81 -20.34
C ILE A 494 -9.71 17.95 -21.28
N PHE A 495 -9.80 17.02 -22.24
CA PHE A 495 -10.87 16.98 -23.23
C PHE A 495 -11.62 15.65 -23.10
N PRO A 496 -12.97 15.68 -22.99
CA PRO A 496 -13.74 14.44 -22.96
C PRO A 496 -13.48 13.63 -24.22
N MET A 497 -13.63 12.31 -24.09
CA MET A 497 -13.48 11.39 -25.22
C MET A 497 -14.39 11.80 -26.38
N PRO A 498 -13.91 11.72 -27.65
CA PRO A 498 -14.77 11.95 -28.80
C PRO A 498 -15.97 11.00 -28.77
N LEU A 499 -17.12 11.48 -29.23
CA LEU A 499 -18.35 10.69 -29.30
C LEU A 499 -18.13 9.49 -30.23
N LEU A 500 -18.59 8.33 -29.80
CA LEU A 500 -18.62 7.09 -30.58
C LEU A 500 -20.07 6.79 -30.95
N ASP A 501 -20.35 6.68 -32.25
CA ASP A 501 -21.71 6.58 -32.80
C ASP A 501 -22.67 7.67 -32.28
N GLY A 502 -22.14 8.89 -32.08
CA GLY A 502 -22.89 10.05 -31.58
C GLY A 502 -23.22 10.00 -30.10
N GLN A 503 -22.68 9.04 -29.34
CA GLN A 503 -22.90 8.90 -27.91
C GLN A 503 -21.64 9.23 -27.11
N ALA A 504 -21.84 9.88 -25.96
CA ALA A 504 -20.77 10.11 -24.99
C ALA A 504 -20.55 8.82 -24.20
N ALA A 505 -19.32 8.34 -24.22
CA ALA A 505 -18.90 7.17 -23.46
C ALA A 505 -17.49 7.43 -22.96
N THR A 506 -17.32 7.49 -21.64
CA THR A 506 -16.02 7.69 -21.01
C THR A 506 -15.51 6.33 -20.55
N PRO A 507 -14.40 5.82 -21.09
CA PRO A 507 -13.84 4.58 -20.58
C PRO A 507 -13.44 4.73 -19.12
N ILE A 508 -13.91 3.82 -18.28
CA ILE A 508 -13.61 3.81 -16.84
C ILE A 508 -12.73 2.60 -16.55
N PHE A 509 -11.53 2.86 -16.02
CA PHE A 509 -10.83 1.83 -15.25
C PHE A 509 -11.48 1.75 -13.87
N LEU A 510 -12.04 0.60 -13.56
CA LEU A 510 -12.70 0.33 -12.30
C LEU A 510 -11.94 -0.77 -11.57
N ALA A 511 -11.63 -0.55 -10.30
CA ALA A 511 -11.32 -1.65 -9.40
C ALA A 511 -12.29 -1.60 -8.22
N GLY A 512 -12.75 -2.77 -7.79
CA GLY A 512 -13.82 -2.87 -6.80
C GLY A 512 -13.54 -3.89 -5.71
N LEU A 513 -14.36 -3.81 -4.66
CA LEU A 513 -14.45 -4.80 -3.60
C LEU A 513 -15.67 -5.68 -3.83
N TYR A 514 -15.46 -6.99 -3.88
CA TYR A 514 -16.48 -7.98 -4.20
C TYR A 514 -16.56 -9.02 -3.09
N VAL A 515 -17.75 -9.54 -2.79
CA VAL A 515 -17.90 -10.64 -1.83
C VAL A 515 -17.76 -11.97 -2.58
N ASN A 516 -16.85 -12.83 -2.11
CA ASN A 516 -16.78 -14.20 -2.59
C ASN A 516 -18.03 -14.96 -2.11
N ARG A 517 -18.87 -15.40 -3.05
CA ARG A 517 -20.10 -16.14 -2.76
C ARG A 517 -19.85 -17.44 -1.98
N PHE A 518 -18.67 -18.04 -2.12
CA PHE A 518 -18.29 -19.29 -1.47
C PHE A 518 -17.60 -19.10 -0.11
N SER A 519 -17.47 -17.85 0.36
CA SER A 519 -16.91 -17.55 1.67
C SER A 519 -17.72 -18.21 2.81
N GLN A 520 -17.04 -18.60 3.89
CA GLN A 520 -17.71 -19.04 5.13
C GLN A 520 -18.15 -17.85 6.00
N ASN A 521 -17.78 -16.63 5.62
CA ASN A 521 -18.06 -15.38 6.31
C ASN A 521 -18.90 -14.42 5.45
N VAL A 522 -19.72 -14.91 4.51
CA VAL A 522 -20.50 -14.06 3.57
C VAL A 522 -21.26 -12.94 4.28
N GLU A 523 -21.99 -13.25 5.36
CA GLU A 523 -22.75 -12.23 6.10
C GLU A 523 -21.86 -11.11 6.64
N MET A 524 -20.67 -11.46 7.18
CA MET A 524 -19.71 -10.49 7.72
C MET A 524 -18.99 -9.72 6.61
N ALA A 525 -18.74 -10.36 5.46
CA ALA A 525 -18.19 -9.71 4.28
C ALA A 525 -19.16 -8.67 3.72
N VAL A 526 -20.45 -8.99 3.65
CA VAL A 526 -21.52 -8.06 3.26
C VAL A 526 -21.62 -6.90 4.24
N GLU A 527 -21.67 -7.15 5.55
CA GLU A 527 -21.71 -6.07 6.54
C GLU A 527 -20.46 -5.18 6.48
N PHE A 528 -19.29 -5.75 6.22
CA PHE A 528 -18.08 -4.96 5.99
C PHE A 528 -18.24 -4.04 4.78
N LEU A 529 -18.85 -4.50 3.69
CA LEU A 529 -19.14 -3.67 2.51
C LEU A 529 -20.25 -2.63 2.77
N GLU A 530 -21.25 -2.92 3.60
CA GLU A 530 -22.22 -1.94 4.09
C GLU A 530 -21.54 -0.81 4.89
N ILE A 531 -20.59 -1.17 5.75
CA ILE A 531 -19.79 -0.20 6.50
C ILE A 531 -18.89 0.58 5.54
N TYR A 532 -18.19 -0.11 4.65
CA TYR A 532 -17.28 0.51 3.68
C TYR A 532 -18.01 1.53 2.80
N SER A 533 -19.20 1.21 2.30
CA SER A 533 -20.00 2.13 1.47
C SER A 533 -20.59 3.31 2.23
N SER A 534 -20.55 3.29 3.57
CA SER A 534 -21.16 4.37 4.36
C SER A 534 -20.48 5.71 4.11
N PHE A 535 -21.28 6.77 4.20
CA PHE A 535 -20.82 8.15 4.02
C PHE A 535 -19.63 8.49 4.91
N ASP A 536 -19.70 8.13 6.20
CA ASP A 536 -18.63 8.41 7.18
C ASP A 536 -17.30 7.74 6.83
N VAL A 537 -17.32 6.55 6.21
CA VAL A 537 -16.09 5.85 5.79
C VAL A 537 -15.51 6.51 4.55
N GLN A 538 -16.34 6.80 3.56
CA GLN A 538 -15.87 7.32 2.29
C GLN A 538 -15.45 8.79 2.36
N LEU A 539 -15.91 9.54 3.38
CA LEU A 539 -15.31 10.82 3.73
C LEU A 539 -13.83 10.70 4.11
N GLU A 540 -13.33 9.53 4.55
CA GLU A 540 -11.88 9.37 4.81
C GLU A 540 -11.05 9.23 3.53
N ALA A 541 -11.68 9.36 2.34
CA ALA A 541 -10.98 9.33 1.08
C ALA A 541 -9.84 10.37 1.05
N GLY A 542 -8.61 9.87 0.93
CA GLY A 542 -7.37 10.65 0.98
C GLY A 542 -6.74 10.86 -0.39
N ASN A 543 -7.13 10.09 -1.40
CA ASN A 543 -6.56 10.18 -2.75
C ASN A 543 -7.60 10.55 -3.81
N LEU A 544 -7.10 11.18 -4.88
CA LEU A 544 -7.89 11.77 -5.97
C LEU A 544 -8.49 10.73 -6.94
N ASN A 545 -8.11 9.45 -6.82
CA ASN A 545 -8.62 8.32 -7.62
C ASN A 545 -9.70 7.51 -6.91
N GLU A 546 -10.07 7.93 -5.70
CA GLU A 546 -11.05 7.25 -4.86
C GLU A 546 -12.45 7.74 -5.24
N PRO A 547 -13.47 6.86 -5.29
CA PRO A 547 -14.84 7.25 -5.63
C PRO A 547 -15.31 8.37 -4.69
N ILE A 548 -15.61 9.52 -5.29
CA ILE A 548 -16.14 10.68 -4.60
C ILE A 548 -17.64 10.47 -4.45
N LEU A 549 -18.09 10.34 -3.21
CA LEU A 549 -19.50 10.22 -2.89
C LEU A 549 -20.24 11.53 -3.09
N ASP A 550 -19.70 12.63 -2.58
CA ASP A 550 -20.50 13.82 -2.38
C ASP A 550 -20.42 14.72 -3.61
N THR A 551 -21.59 15.18 -4.05
CA THR A 551 -21.71 16.32 -4.95
C THR A 551 -20.99 17.56 -4.40
N ASP A 552 -20.98 17.76 -3.09
CA ASP A 552 -20.25 18.82 -2.41
C ASP A 552 -18.89 18.35 -1.92
N ILE A 553 -17.90 18.50 -2.80
CA ILE A 553 -16.49 18.18 -2.60
C ILE A 553 -15.86 18.87 -1.37
N THR A 554 -16.48 19.95 -0.85
CA THR A 554 -15.94 20.69 0.29
C THR A 554 -15.98 19.89 1.59
N ASN A 555 -16.75 18.80 1.60
CA ASN A 555 -16.85 17.87 2.73
C ASN A 555 -15.64 16.92 2.84
N TYR A 556 -14.78 16.82 1.83
CA TYR A 556 -13.64 15.89 1.86
C TYR A 556 -12.47 16.42 2.72
N PRO A 557 -12.04 15.67 3.76
CA PRO A 557 -10.86 15.95 4.58
C PRO A 557 -9.56 16.06 3.77
N VAL A 558 -9.48 15.51 2.56
CA VAL A 558 -8.32 15.68 1.66
C VAL A 558 -7.98 17.16 1.45
N LEU A 559 -8.97 18.06 1.38
CA LEU A 559 -8.74 19.50 1.27
C LEU A 559 -8.07 20.06 2.54
N GLN A 560 -8.49 19.57 3.71
CA GLN A 560 -7.89 19.95 4.99
C GLN A 560 -6.48 19.34 5.17
N ARG A 561 -6.25 18.11 4.67
CA ARG A 561 -4.96 17.43 4.71
C ARG A 561 -3.95 18.09 3.77
N LEU A 562 -4.32 18.39 2.53
CA LEU A 562 -3.51 19.17 1.59
C LEU A 562 -3.15 20.54 2.18
N GLN A 563 -4.07 21.14 2.97
CA GLN A 563 -3.81 22.40 3.67
C GLN A 563 -2.79 22.22 4.80
N SER A 564 -2.87 21.12 5.55
CA SER A 564 -1.91 20.79 6.60
C SER A 564 -0.51 20.48 6.05
N LEU A 565 -0.41 19.96 4.82
CA LEU A 565 0.85 19.68 4.12
C LEU A 565 1.49 20.92 3.46
N GLY A 566 0.90 22.10 3.63
CA GLY A 566 1.40 23.33 3.00
C GLY A 566 1.19 23.37 1.49
N MET A 567 0.42 22.44 0.93
CA MET A 567 0.03 22.38 -0.49
C MET A 567 -1.11 23.36 -0.78
N THR A 568 -0.93 24.60 -0.30
CA THR A 568 -1.94 25.66 -0.33
C THR A 568 -2.39 25.95 -1.75
N ASP A 569 -1.54 25.76 -2.75
CA ASP A 569 -1.90 25.94 -4.17
C ASP A 569 -2.87 24.86 -4.66
N LEU A 570 -2.72 23.61 -4.23
CA LEU A 570 -3.65 22.52 -4.54
C LEU A 570 -4.95 22.64 -3.75
N VAL A 571 -4.89 23.09 -2.49
CA VAL A 571 -6.08 23.42 -1.70
C VAL A 571 -6.84 24.58 -2.30
N ASN A 572 -6.14 25.63 -2.72
CA ASN A 572 -6.75 26.76 -3.40
C ASN A 572 -7.25 26.36 -4.78
N ALA A 573 -6.56 25.49 -5.51
CA ALA A 573 -7.01 24.97 -6.80
C ALA A 573 -8.19 24.02 -6.68
N ALA A 574 -8.36 23.31 -5.54
CA ALA A 574 -9.48 22.41 -5.31
C ALA A 574 -10.68 23.13 -4.63
N ALA A 575 -10.43 24.05 -3.71
CA ALA A 575 -11.46 24.92 -3.11
C ALA A 575 -11.94 26.02 -4.08
N ASN A 576 -11.09 26.41 -5.03
CA ASN A 576 -11.45 27.20 -6.20
C ASN A 576 -11.43 26.35 -7.48
N ALA A 577 -11.54 25.01 -7.37
CA ALA A 577 -11.72 24.19 -8.56
C ALA A 577 -12.90 24.80 -9.28
N PRO A 578 -12.73 25.22 -10.55
CA PRO A 578 -13.84 25.78 -11.29
C PRO A 578 -15.01 24.82 -11.12
N MET A 579 -16.21 25.35 -10.86
CA MET A 579 -17.46 24.56 -10.91
C MET A 579 -17.45 23.58 -12.11
N GLU A 580 -16.81 24.01 -13.20
CA GLU A 580 -16.51 23.29 -14.43
C GLU A 580 -15.79 21.94 -14.22
N PHE A 581 -14.77 21.80 -13.36
CA PHE A 581 -14.08 20.50 -13.18
C PHE A 581 -14.98 19.50 -12.47
N THR A 582 -15.70 19.94 -11.43
CA THR A 582 -16.65 19.07 -10.73
C THR A 582 -17.78 18.65 -11.66
N LEU A 583 -18.24 19.55 -12.54
CA LEU A 583 -19.24 19.23 -13.57
C LEU A 583 -18.67 18.25 -14.61
N LEU A 584 -17.44 18.46 -15.07
CA LEU A 584 -16.76 17.54 -16.00
C LEU A 584 -16.60 16.16 -15.37
N TRP A 585 -16.06 16.07 -14.14
CA TRP A 585 -15.87 14.80 -13.43
C TRP A 585 -17.20 14.04 -13.26
N ARG A 586 -18.27 14.72 -12.85
CA ARG A 586 -19.61 14.11 -12.78
C ARG A 586 -20.08 13.62 -14.13
N GLU A 587 -19.88 14.40 -15.18
CA GLU A 587 -20.27 14.00 -16.52
C GLU A 587 -19.47 12.79 -16.99
N LEU A 588 -18.15 12.76 -16.77
CA LEU A 588 -17.28 11.63 -17.09
C LEU A 588 -17.75 10.35 -16.40
N LEU A 589 -18.14 10.41 -15.13
CA LEU A 589 -18.68 9.26 -14.39
C LEU A 589 -20.09 8.86 -14.87
N ARG A 590 -20.96 9.85 -15.14
CA ARG A 590 -22.32 9.61 -15.61
C ARG A 590 -22.35 8.96 -17.00
N THR A 591 -21.41 9.32 -17.87
CA THR A 591 -21.22 8.70 -19.19
C THR A 591 -20.20 7.57 -19.17
N GLY A 592 -19.80 7.12 -17.98
CA GLY A 592 -18.80 6.09 -17.81
C GLY A 592 -19.24 4.76 -18.41
N VAL A 593 -18.34 4.09 -19.11
CA VAL A 593 -18.46 2.71 -19.56
C VAL A 593 -17.25 1.94 -19.03
N VAL A 594 -17.50 0.84 -18.31
CA VAL A 594 -16.41 -0.03 -17.84
C VAL A 594 -15.98 -0.91 -18.99
N TYR A 595 -14.69 -0.90 -19.30
CA TYR A 595 -14.11 -1.87 -20.22
C TYR A 595 -13.67 -3.08 -19.40
N GLU A 596 -14.54 -4.08 -19.36
CA GLU A 596 -14.14 -5.42 -18.92
C GLU A 596 -13.46 -6.14 -20.07
N ARG A 597 -12.69 -7.19 -19.78
CA ARG A 597 -12.00 -7.94 -20.83
C ARG A 597 -11.90 -9.42 -20.51
N ASN A 598 -11.93 -10.22 -21.56
CA ASN A 598 -11.35 -11.54 -21.54
C ASN A 598 -9.86 -11.43 -21.92
N LEU A 599 -8.95 -11.86 -21.03
CA LEU A 599 -7.51 -11.68 -21.24
C LEU A 599 -6.99 -12.39 -22.50
N ASP A 600 -7.51 -13.58 -22.80
CA ASP A 600 -7.09 -14.34 -23.99
C ASP A 600 -7.54 -13.63 -25.27
N PHE A 601 -8.78 -13.17 -25.32
CA PHE A 601 -9.28 -12.38 -26.45
C PHE A 601 -8.49 -11.08 -26.60
N THR A 602 -8.22 -10.37 -25.50
CA THR A 602 -7.42 -9.13 -25.49
C THR A 602 -6.05 -9.35 -26.09
N GLN A 603 -5.33 -10.37 -25.61
CA GLN A 603 -4.01 -10.72 -26.13
C GLN A 603 -4.06 -11.02 -27.63
N SER A 604 -5.13 -11.70 -28.08
CA SER A 604 -5.35 -12.00 -29.49
C SER A 604 -5.57 -10.73 -30.33
N ILE A 605 -6.30 -9.74 -29.80
CA ILE A 605 -6.53 -8.46 -30.48
C ILE A 605 -5.25 -7.63 -30.54
N ILE A 606 -4.45 -7.62 -29.47
CA ILE A 606 -3.12 -6.99 -29.45
C ILE A 606 -2.24 -7.53 -30.59
N GLU A 607 -2.20 -8.85 -30.77
CA GLU A 607 -1.42 -9.48 -31.86
C GLU A 607 -1.93 -9.05 -33.24
N LEU A 608 -3.24 -9.01 -33.45
CA LEU A 608 -3.83 -8.54 -34.72
C LEU A 608 -3.54 -7.06 -34.98
N ASN A 609 -3.57 -6.23 -33.94
CA ASN A 609 -3.21 -4.82 -34.04
C ASN A 609 -1.75 -4.70 -34.48
N GLN A 610 -0.82 -5.39 -33.81
CA GLN A 610 0.59 -5.39 -34.16
C GLN A 610 0.83 -5.82 -35.61
N ASP A 611 0.08 -6.81 -36.11
CA ASP A 611 0.18 -7.26 -37.50
C ASP A 611 -0.43 -6.26 -38.49
N LEU A 612 -1.56 -5.61 -38.15
CA LEU A 612 -2.16 -4.53 -38.95
C LEU A 612 -1.21 -3.32 -39.05
N PHE A 613 -0.62 -2.89 -37.92
CA PHE A 613 0.32 -1.76 -37.88
C PHE A 613 1.69 -2.10 -38.46
N ALA A 614 2.05 -3.36 -38.58
CA ALA A 614 3.23 -3.80 -39.31
C ALA A 614 2.96 -4.05 -40.81
N ASP A 615 1.74 -3.76 -41.29
CA ASP A 615 1.28 -4.03 -42.66
C ASP A 615 1.45 -5.51 -43.09
N LYS A 616 1.34 -6.44 -42.13
CA LYS A 616 1.40 -7.90 -42.39
C LYS A 616 0.05 -8.47 -42.82
N ILE A 617 -1.04 -7.82 -42.41
CA ILE A 617 -2.42 -8.14 -42.80
C ILE A 617 -3.11 -6.86 -43.31
N SER A 618 -4.07 -7.03 -44.21
CA SER A 618 -4.94 -5.95 -44.68
C SER A 618 -6.01 -5.58 -43.64
N LEU A 619 -6.66 -4.43 -43.82
CA LEU A 619 -7.81 -4.04 -42.98
C LEU A 619 -8.96 -5.05 -43.07
N GLU A 620 -9.23 -5.56 -44.27
CA GLU A 620 -10.29 -6.54 -44.50
C GLU A 620 -9.98 -7.90 -43.84
N GLU A 621 -8.72 -8.33 -43.87
CA GLU A 621 -8.27 -9.51 -43.11
C GLU A 621 -8.36 -9.25 -41.61
N TYR A 622 -7.94 -8.09 -41.13
CA TYR A 622 -8.07 -7.71 -39.71
C TYR A 622 -9.51 -7.79 -39.23
N PHE A 623 -10.47 -7.18 -39.94
CA PHE A 623 -11.88 -7.21 -39.55
C PHE A 623 -12.45 -8.63 -39.54
N ALA A 624 -12.10 -9.45 -40.53
CA ALA A 624 -12.53 -10.85 -40.58
C ALA A 624 -11.99 -11.64 -39.38
N GLU A 625 -10.70 -11.49 -39.06
CA GLU A 625 -10.05 -12.19 -37.94
C GLU A 625 -10.57 -11.73 -36.58
N VAL A 626 -10.80 -10.43 -36.37
CA VAL A 626 -11.40 -9.92 -35.13
C VAL A 626 -12.80 -10.51 -34.94
N ASN A 627 -13.64 -10.49 -35.98
CA ASN A 627 -14.98 -11.05 -35.92
C ASN A 627 -14.96 -12.57 -35.69
N GLU A 628 -14.09 -13.32 -36.37
CA GLU A 628 -13.95 -14.76 -36.15
C GLU A 628 -13.55 -15.07 -34.70
N ARG A 629 -12.59 -14.32 -34.14
CA ARG A 629 -12.16 -14.51 -32.75
C ARG A 629 -13.26 -14.10 -31.76
N ALA A 630 -14.00 -13.04 -32.06
CA ALA A 630 -15.13 -12.62 -31.23
C ALA A 630 -16.23 -13.69 -31.25
N ASP A 631 -16.58 -14.23 -32.41
CA ASP A 631 -17.54 -15.33 -32.54
C ASP A 631 -17.08 -16.60 -31.81
N LEU A 632 -15.78 -16.92 -31.83
CA LEU A 632 -15.24 -18.07 -31.08
C LEU A 632 -15.33 -17.88 -29.56
N MET A 633 -15.25 -16.65 -29.08
CA MET A 633 -15.24 -16.33 -27.65
C MET A 633 -16.65 -16.03 -27.10
N TYR A 634 -17.52 -15.45 -27.93
CA TYR A 634 -18.80 -14.84 -27.54
C TYR A 634 -20.01 -15.36 -28.35
N GLY A 635 -19.77 -16.15 -29.39
CA GLY A 635 -20.82 -16.65 -30.29
C GLY A 635 -21.47 -17.94 -29.80
N GLU A 636 -22.33 -17.87 -28.79
CA GLU A 636 -23.43 -18.84 -28.57
C GLU A 636 -24.76 -18.16 -28.22
#